data_AF-A0A9D2BFA2-F1
#
_entry.id   AF-A0A9D2BFA2-F1
#
_cell.length_a   1.000
_cell.length_b   1.000
_cell.length_c   1.000
_cell.angle_alpha   90.00
_cell.angle_beta   90.00
_cell.angle_gamma   90.00
#
_symmetry.space_group_name_H-M   'P 1'
#
loop_
_entity.id
_entity.type
_entity.pdbx_description
1 polymer ?
#
loop_
_entity_poly.entity_id
_entity_poly.type
_entity_poly.pdbx_seq_one_letter_code
_entity_poly.pdbx_strand_id
1 'polypeptide(L)'
;MRRYLYHILTALFLLLGNQANAQKVGLVLSGGGAKGAAHIGVIKALEENNIPIDYVTGTSIGAIIGSLYAMGYTPEEMLELILSEEFGYWQTGTVEEKYSYFFKEPYPTPEFTHFSIDISDSIQIRTNFLPTSLINPIQMNQAFMSLFAPATAKAGWNFDNLFVPFRCVASDIYKRKAIIFKHGDLGEAVRASMTFPFFFQPIWRDSVPIFDGGIYDNFPVKPMKDAFHPDFIFGSALSTGKNKPSSNPYNQLETMIMQQTDYHVDEADGMMVQFDFPDVSLLDFQRARELMKIGYDKTIAMIDSIKKRVPREMPLEELNARRKAYKESLPELIFHDIHIQGVSEAQKKYIESQLHRDINNEFTMDDFKRAYFKMLAYSKIKEIKPTAIYNRKTRRFDLYLDVQIKDEINIGFGGNVSSHQANQLFLGLGYRYLGRYAADLNANAQVGNSFSGVMLDGRFYLQTKVPTYLGWQGVFSEKRYSESQSLFYEDVVPAIIRQQELYMKLKMGFPFLGQAKAEIGLAYGRLKDTYLQTASLSFPQASFDHSQYNLFVGSLSLEQNTLDAKLHPIKGKQIFMSALYATGKEYYEPSATSSALERVDGKTHSWLQIKGRWNQYQEISSLFNLGYLAELVISSKNLMSNYTASVLQAPAFTPTPHSQIVFNEAFRANQYVALGLSPILKFSKLLHFRLDMYGFAPLYEIQKETPVDNPAIGIAHYGQFMRSFQYMGEASLVFRLPFLSISLYANGYSTPKSNFNFGLNIGYLIFNPKMLD
;
A
#
# COMPACT_ATOMS: atom_id res chain seq x y z
N MET A 1 -59.20 2.40 -64.90
CA MET A 1 -58.22 1.41 -64.41
C MET A 1 -57.04 2.01 -63.62
N ARG A 2 -56.32 3.04 -64.12
CA ARG A 2 -55.14 3.61 -63.42
C ARG A 2 -55.39 4.16 -62.00
N ARG A 3 -56.55 4.78 -61.72
CA ARG A 3 -56.88 5.30 -60.37
C ARG A 3 -57.13 4.21 -59.33
N TYR A 4 -57.71 3.08 -59.73
CA TYR A 4 -57.93 1.94 -58.83
C TYR A 4 -56.61 1.21 -58.51
N LEU A 5 -55.67 1.18 -59.46
CA LEU A 5 -54.34 0.60 -59.25
C LEU A 5 -53.53 1.39 -58.20
N TYR A 6 -53.65 2.72 -58.19
CA TYR A 6 -52.99 3.57 -57.19
C TYR A 6 -53.53 3.35 -55.78
N HIS A 7 -54.86 3.22 -55.62
CA HIS A 7 -55.48 2.94 -54.32
C HIS A 7 -55.19 1.52 -53.81
N ILE A 8 -55.08 0.54 -54.71
CA ILE A 8 -54.65 -0.82 -54.36
C ILE A 8 -53.17 -0.84 -53.96
N LEU A 9 -52.30 -0.11 -54.66
CA LEU A 9 -50.89 0.01 -54.31
C LEU A 9 -50.65 0.77 -53.00
N THR A 10 -51.43 1.82 -52.70
CA THR A 10 -51.34 2.51 -51.40
C THR A 10 -51.92 1.67 -50.26
N ALA A 11 -53.00 0.92 -50.50
CA ALA A 11 -53.52 -0.04 -49.53
C ALA A 11 -52.53 -1.20 -49.28
N LEU A 12 -51.84 -1.70 -50.32
CA LEU A 12 -50.77 -2.69 -50.16
C LEU A 12 -49.55 -2.11 -49.44
N PHE A 13 -49.19 -0.85 -49.68
CA PHE A 13 -48.07 -0.19 -48.98
C PHE A 13 -48.39 0.09 -47.50
N LEU A 14 -49.66 0.36 -47.18
CA LEU A 14 -50.15 0.52 -45.80
C LEU A 14 -50.36 -0.83 -45.10
N LEU A 15 -50.69 -1.90 -45.83
CA LEU A 15 -50.78 -3.29 -45.30
C LEU A 15 -49.40 -3.95 -45.13
N LEU A 16 -48.40 -3.56 -45.93
CA LEU A 16 -46.98 -3.93 -45.74
C LEU A 16 -46.28 -3.08 -44.67
N GLY A 17 -46.96 -2.04 -44.16
CA GLY A 17 -46.53 -1.21 -43.03
C GLY A 17 -46.81 -1.83 -41.65
N ASN A 18 -47.18 -3.11 -41.58
CA ASN A 18 -47.14 -3.85 -40.33
C ASN A 18 -45.68 -3.95 -39.89
N GLN A 19 -45.32 -3.10 -38.93
CA GLN A 19 -44.12 -3.25 -38.12
C GLN A 19 -44.05 -4.71 -37.65
N ALA A 20 -43.16 -5.49 -38.27
CA ALA A 20 -42.64 -6.70 -37.66
C ALA A 20 -41.88 -6.23 -36.41
N ASN A 21 -42.57 -6.12 -35.28
CA ASN A 21 -41.93 -5.92 -33.99
C ASN A 21 -41.09 -7.18 -33.74
N ALA A 22 -39.80 -7.06 -34.03
CA ALA A 22 -38.84 -8.13 -33.78
C ALA A 22 -38.77 -8.35 -32.26
N GLN A 23 -39.12 -9.55 -31.82
CA GLN A 23 -39.19 -9.94 -30.42
C GLN A 23 -37.97 -9.44 -29.64
N LYS A 24 -38.19 -8.74 -28.54
CA LYS A 24 -37.15 -8.12 -27.71
C LYS A 24 -36.85 -8.95 -26.47
N VAL A 25 -35.57 -9.18 -26.22
CA VAL A 25 -35.10 -9.98 -25.08
C VAL A 25 -34.39 -9.11 -24.05
N GLY A 26 -34.86 -9.17 -22.81
CA GLY A 26 -34.23 -8.51 -21.67
C GLY A 26 -33.41 -9.50 -20.83
N LEU A 27 -32.16 -9.16 -20.50
CA LEU A 27 -31.30 -9.91 -19.59
C LEU A 27 -31.24 -9.24 -18.21
N VAL A 28 -31.57 -9.99 -17.15
CA VAL A 28 -31.54 -9.52 -15.75
C VAL A 28 -30.41 -10.22 -15.01
N LEU A 29 -29.49 -9.45 -14.42
CA LEU A 29 -28.30 -9.96 -13.72
C LEU A 29 -28.31 -9.56 -12.24
N SER A 30 -28.32 -10.55 -11.34
CA SER A 30 -28.32 -10.30 -9.89
C SER A 30 -26.95 -9.88 -9.33
N GLY A 31 -26.93 -9.35 -8.10
CA GLY A 31 -25.68 -9.23 -7.34
C GLY A 31 -25.19 -10.57 -6.73
N GLY A 32 -23.92 -10.63 -6.34
CA GLY A 32 -23.31 -11.85 -5.76
C GLY A 32 -21.77 -11.90 -5.71
N GLY A 33 -21.08 -10.76 -5.82
CA GLY A 33 -19.60 -10.71 -5.79
C GLY A 33 -18.94 -11.55 -6.87
N ALA A 34 -17.83 -12.24 -6.56
CA ALA A 34 -17.08 -13.07 -7.49
C ALA A 34 -17.91 -14.13 -8.25
N LYS A 35 -19.06 -14.55 -7.69
CA LYS A 35 -20.03 -15.46 -8.35
C LYS A 35 -20.54 -14.90 -9.68
N GLY A 36 -20.48 -13.57 -9.88
CA GLY A 36 -20.89 -12.91 -11.13
C GLY A 36 -20.12 -13.33 -12.37
N ALA A 37 -18.97 -14.00 -12.24
CA ALA A 37 -18.33 -14.64 -13.39
C ALA A 37 -19.25 -15.68 -14.08
N ALA A 38 -20.21 -16.27 -13.37
CA ALA A 38 -21.23 -17.12 -13.98
C ALA A 38 -22.13 -16.36 -14.98
N HIS A 39 -22.40 -15.07 -14.76
CA HIS A 39 -23.16 -14.24 -15.71
C HIS A 39 -22.45 -14.11 -17.06
N ILE A 40 -21.11 -14.06 -17.07
CA ILE A 40 -20.31 -14.05 -18.31
C ILE A 40 -20.57 -15.35 -19.08
N GLY A 41 -20.64 -16.48 -18.38
CA GLY A 41 -20.98 -17.79 -18.96
C GLY A 41 -22.39 -17.82 -19.55
N VAL A 42 -23.37 -17.23 -18.85
CA VAL A 42 -24.74 -17.10 -19.34
C VAL A 42 -24.77 -16.29 -20.64
N ILE A 43 -24.17 -15.11 -20.66
CA ILE A 43 -24.09 -14.25 -21.85
C ILE A 43 -23.45 -15.02 -23.01
N LYS A 44 -22.31 -15.67 -22.77
CA LYS A 44 -21.61 -16.46 -23.78
C LYS A 44 -22.49 -17.56 -24.39
N ALA A 45 -23.19 -18.32 -23.55
CA ALA A 45 -24.08 -19.37 -24.01
C ALA A 45 -25.24 -18.83 -24.86
N LEU A 46 -25.79 -17.67 -24.52
CA LEU A 46 -26.85 -17.01 -25.31
C LEU A 46 -26.30 -16.55 -26.67
N GLU A 47 -25.15 -15.88 -26.70
CA GLU A 47 -24.53 -15.36 -27.93
C GLU A 47 -24.13 -16.46 -28.91
N GLU A 48 -23.44 -17.51 -28.45
CA GLU A 48 -23.02 -18.64 -29.30
C GLU A 48 -24.20 -19.42 -29.89
N ASN A 49 -25.40 -19.25 -29.32
CA ASN A 49 -26.62 -19.89 -29.76
C ASN A 49 -27.59 -18.92 -30.44
N ASN A 50 -27.10 -17.76 -30.88
CA ASN A 50 -27.83 -16.73 -31.61
C ASN A 50 -29.05 -16.14 -30.87
N ILE A 51 -29.11 -16.23 -29.53
CA ILE A 51 -30.18 -15.61 -28.76
C ILE A 51 -29.86 -14.11 -28.62
N PRO A 52 -30.72 -13.20 -29.09
CA PRO A 52 -30.48 -11.77 -28.97
C PRO A 52 -30.56 -11.33 -27.50
N ILE A 53 -29.76 -10.33 -27.14
CA ILE A 53 -29.89 -9.57 -25.88
C ILE A 53 -30.11 -8.11 -26.28
N ASP A 54 -31.34 -7.62 -26.12
CA ASP A 54 -31.69 -6.25 -26.52
C ASP A 54 -31.59 -5.26 -25.36
N TYR A 55 -31.81 -5.71 -24.12
CA TYR A 55 -31.79 -4.86 -22.91
C TYR A 55 -31.08 -5.56 -21.76
N VAL A 56 -30.43 -4.80 -20.89
CA VAL A 56 -29.76 -5.33 -19.70
C VAL A 56 -30.13 -4.54 -18.45
N THR A 57 -30.40 -5.26 -17.36
CA THR A 57 -30.47 -4.66 -16.02
C THR A 57 -29.56 -5.42 -15.08
N GLY A 58 -28.88 -4.71 -14.19
CA GLY A 58 -27.91 -5.31 -13.29
C GLY A 58 -27.81 -4.63 -11.93
N THR A 59 -27.52 -5.44 -10.92
CA THR A 59 -27.23 -5.02 -9.54
C THR A 59 -25.86 -5.55 -9.10
N SER A 60 -25.07 -4.73 -8.39
CA SER A 60 -23.74 -5.08 -7.85
C SER A 60 -22.81 -5.63 -8.93
N ILE A 61 -22.27 -6.84 -8.77
CA ILE A 61 -21.48 -7.51 -9.82
C ILE A 61 -22.29 -7.68 -11.13
N GLY A 62 -23.61 -7.88 -11.06
CA GLY A 62 -24.48 -7.90 -12.23
C GLY A 62 -24.52 -6.56 -12.96
N ALA A 63 -24.38 -5.42 -12.23
CA ALA A 63 -24.22 -4.11 -12.86
C ALA A 63 -22.85 -3.95 -13.52
N ILE A 64 -21.78 -4.51 -12.94
CA ILE A 64 -20.44 -4.51 -13.55
C ILE A 64 -20.45 -5.33 -14.85
N ILE A 65 -20.89 -6.59 -14.80
CA ILE A 65 -20.96 -7.45 -16.01
C ILE A 65 -21.94 -6.87 -17.04
N GLY A 66 -23.11 -6.42 -16.59
CA GLY A 66 -24.14 -5.86 -17.46
C GLY A 66 -23.70 -4.56 -18.14
N SER A 67 -22.98 -3.70 -17.43
CA SER A 67 -22.42 -2.48 -18.03
C SER A 67 -21.27 -2.78 -19.00
N LEU A 68 -20.37 -3.72 -18.68
CA LEU A 68 -19.34 -4.18 -19.64
C LEU A 68 -19.99 -4.68 -20.94
N TYR A 69 -21.04 -5.50 -20.82
CA TYR A 69 -21.81 -5.96 -21.98
C TYR A 69 -22.45 -4.81 -22.75
N ALA A 70 -23.10 -3.88 -22.04
CA ALA A 70 -23.69 -2.68 -22.62
C ALA A 70 -22.67 -1.73 -23.26
N MET A 71 -21.38 -1.83 -22.92
CA MET A 71 -20.30 -1.11 -23.60
C MET A 71 -19.70 -1.89 -24.78
N GLY A 72 -20.22 -3.08 -25.10
CA GLY A 72 -19.77 -3.90 -26.20
C GLY A 72 -18.58 -4.81 -25.87
N TYR A 73 -18.27 -5.08 -24.61
CA TYR A 73 -17.27 -6.10 -24.27
C TYR A 73 -17.77 -7.50 -24.67
N THR A 74 -16.88 -8.35 -25.17
CA THR A 74 -17.16 -9.78 -25.37
C THR A 74 -17.06 -10.54 -24.05
N PRO A 75 -17.67 -11.74 -23.93
CA PRO A 75 -17.50 -12.57 -22.75
C PRO A 75 -16.02 -12.87 -22.43
N GLU A 76 -15.18 -13.06 -23.45
CA GLU A 76 -13.74 -13.30 -23.31
C GLU A 76 -13.04 -12.08 -22.71
N GLU A 77 -13.29 -10.88 -23.23
CA GLU A 77 -12.69 -9.64 -22.71
C GLU A 77 -13.13 -9.35 -21.27
N MET A 78 -14.38 -9.66 -20.92
CA MET A 78 -14.85 -9.53 -19.53
C MET A 78 -14.11 -10.48 -18.59
N LEU A 79 -13.89 -11.73 -19.01
CA LEU A 79 -13.14 -12.70 -18.22
C LEU A 79 -11.68 -12.27 -18.07
N GLU A 80 -11.05 -11.82 -19.15
CA GLU A 80 -9.67 -11.32 -19.14
C GLU A 80 -9.52 -10.14 -18.18
N LEU A 81 -10.45 -9.17 -18.21
CA LEU A 81 -10.45 -8.03 -17.30
C LEU A 81 -10.55 -8.48 -15.82
N ILE A 82 -11.45 -9.40 -15.48
CA ILE A 82 -11.64 -9.84 -14.09
C ILE A 82 -10.44 -10.62 -13.55
N LEU A 83 -9.73 -11.34 -14.43
CA LEU A 83 -8.55 -12.11 -14.07
C LEU A 83 -7.26 -11.28 -14.13
N SER A 84 -7.31 -10.01 -14.56
CA SER A 84 -6.14 -9.17 -14.73
C SER A 84 -5.54 -8.72 -13.39
N GLU A 85 -4.23 -8.42 -13.39
CA GLU A 85 -3.59 -7.86 -12.20
C GLU A 85 -4.18 -6.49 -11.84
N GLU A 86 -4.54 -5.67 -12.83
CA GLU A 86 -5.20 -4.37 -12.65
C GLU A 86 -6.48 -4.51 -11.81
N PHE A 87 -7.35 -5.46 -12.16
CA PHE A 87 -8.56 -5.72 -11.38
C PHE A 87 -8.24 -6.18 -9.95
N GLY A 88 -7.17 -6.97 -9.76
CA GLY A 88 -6.65 -7.32 -8.44
C GLY A 88 -6.26 -6.10 -7.59
N TYR A 89 -5.60 -5.10 -8.18
CA TYR A 89 -5.29 -3.83 -7.51
C TYR A 89 -6.57 -3.05 -7.16
N TRP A 90 -7.58 -3.04 -8.05
CA TRP A 90 -8.86 -2.34 -7.79
C TRP A 90 -9.64 -2.99 -6.65
N GLN A 91 -9.66 -4.32 -6.60
CA GLN A 91 -10.35 -5.09 -5.56
C GLN A 91 -9.68 -4.93 -4.19
N THR A 92 -8.35 -4.91 -4.14
CA THR A 92 -7.60 -4.83 -2.88
C THR A 92 -7.35 -3.39 -2.42
N GLY A 93 -7.50 -2.41 -3.32
CA GLY A 93 -7.14 -1.01 -3.06
C GLY A 93 -5.63 -0.79 -2.96
N THR A 94 -4.82 -1.75 -3.42
CA THR A 94 -3.36 -1.64 -3.38
C THR A 94 -2.85 -0.86 -4.60
N VAL A 95 -1.83 -0.02 -4.40
CA VAL A 95 -1.23 0.75 -5.50
C VAL A 95 -0.31 -0.17 -6.31
N GLU A 96 -0.37 -0.08 -7.64
CA GLU A 96 0.55 -0.82 -8.53
C GLU A 96 2.00 -0.48 -8.17
N GLU A 97 2.90 -1.47 -8.11
CA GLU A 97 4.28 -1.29 -7.61
C GLU A 97 5.07 -0.22 -8.40
N LYS A 98 4.82 -0.10 -9.71
CA LYS A 98 5.42 0.94 -10.57
C LYS A 98 5.00 2.38 -10.21
N TYR A 99 3.92 2.55 -9.45
CA TYR A 99 3.41 3.84 -8.99
C TYR A 99 3.60 4.04 -7.48
N SER A 100 4.38 3.18 -6.81
CA SER A 100 4.79 3.40 -5.43
C SER A 100 5.91 4.45 -5.35
N TYR A 101 5.62 5.59 -4.72
CA TYR A 101 6.54 6.73 -4.65
C TYR A 101 7.31 6.77 -3.32
N PHE A 102 8.35 5.95 -3.19
CA PHE A 102 9.21 5.87 -2.00
C PHE A 102 9.81 7.23 -1.58
N PHE A 103 10.00 8.16 -2.52
CA PHE A 103 10.52 9.51 -2.29
C PHE A 103 9.84 10.28 -1.15
N LYS A 104 8.55 10.03 -0.89
CA LYS A 104 7.78 10.75 0.14
C LYS A 104 7.61 9.97 1.44
N GLU A 105 8.13 8.75 1.55
CA GLU A 105 7.97 7.97 2.78
C GLU A 105 8.70 8.64 3.96
N PRO A 106 8.06 8.73 5.13
CA PRO A 106 8.71 9.22 6.35
C PRO A 106 9.77 8.22 6.81
N TYR A 107 10.64 8.66 7.73
CA TYR A 107 11.58 7.74 8.38
C TYR A 107 10.80 6.68 9.18
N PRO A 108 11.23 5.41 9.17
CA PRO A 108 10.55 4.36 9.92
C PRO A 108 10.60 4.64 11.42
N THR A 109 9.46 4.46 12.09
CA THR A 109 9.31 4.65 13.54
C THR A 109 8.75 3.38 14.22
N PRO A 110 8.92 3.23 15.55
CA PRO A 110 8.26 2.20 16.37
C PRO A 110 6.73 2.23 16.44
N GLU A 111 6.08 3.15 15.72
CA GLU A 111 4.63 3.29 15.72
C GLU A 111 3.94 2.00 15.26
N PHE A 112 3.01 1.52 16.08
CA PHE A 112 2.06 0.46 15.72
C PHE A 112 0.64 1.00 15.52
N THR A 113 0.30 2.20 16.01
CA THR A 113 -1.03 2.80 15.80
C THR A 113 -0.96 4.32 15.84
N HIS A 114 -1.92 5.01 15.21
CA HIS A 114 -2.09 6.45 15.34
C HIS A 114 -3.57 6.83 15.43
N PHE A 115 -3.80 7.99 16.02
CA PHE A 115 -5.09 8.67 16.06
C PHE A 115 -4.99 10.00 15.33
N SER A 116 -6.00 10.29 14.53
CA SER A 116 -6.16 11.58 13.86
C SER A 116 -7.12 12.47 14.66
N ILE A 117 -6.74 13.73 14.88
CA ILE A 117 -7.62 14.76 15.42
C ILE A 117 -7.93 15.74 14.31
N ASP A 118 -9.19 15.77 13.85
CA ASP A 118 -9.70 16.76 12.88
C ASP A 118 -9.79 18.14 13.56
N ILE A 119 -9.22 19.15 12.90
CA ILE A 119 -9.11 20.52 13.43
C ILE A 119 -10.15 21.44 12.77
N SER A 120 -10.85 20.97 11.74
CA SER A 120 -11.80 21.77 10.95
C SER A 120 -13.17 21.92 11.60
N ASP A 121 -13.60 20.94 12.41
CA ASP A 121 -14.87 20.96 13.15
C ASP A 121 -14.62 21.20 14.64
N SER A 122 -15.44 22.04 15.28
CA SER A 122 -15.36 22.41 16.70
C SER A 122 -15.24 21.18 17.61
N ILE A 123 -14.04 20.92 18.17
CA ILE A 123 -13.69 19.95 19.23
C ILE A 123 -14.72 18.81 19.37
N GLN A 124 -14.95 18.06 18.31
CA GLN A 124 -15.56 16.75 18.40
C GLN A 124 -14.41 15.78 18.21
N ILE A 125 -13.94 15.19 19.31
CA ILE A 125 -13.04 14.04 19.27
C ILE A 125 -13.84 12.90 18.62
N ARG A 126 -13.85 12.84 17.29
CA ARG A 126 -14.41 11.71 16.55
C ARG A 126 -13.42 10.56 16.72
N THR A 127 -13.65 9.74 17.74
CA THR A 127 -12.97 8.46 17.87
C THR A 127 -13.48 7.53 16.76
N ASN A 128 -12.94 7.65 15.55
CA ASN A 128 -13.19 6.70 14.47
C ASN A 128 -12.41 5.41 14.76
N PHE A 129 -12.88 4.61 15.73
CA PHE A 129 -12.31 3.29 16.04
C PHE A 129 -12.50 2.28 14.90
N LEU A 130 -13.35 2.59 13.92
CA LEU A 130 -13.61 1.75 12.75
C LEU A 130 -13.40 2.57 11.47
N PRO A 131 -12.53 2.13 10.55
CA PRO A 131 -12.42 2.77 9.25
C PRO A 131 -13.76 2.69 8.52
N THR A 132 -14.19 3.79 7.89
CA THR A 132 -15.43 3.83 7.10
C THR A 132 -15.36 2.95 5.84
N SER A 133 -14.15 2.57 5.42
CA SER A 133 -13.86 1.71 4.27
C SER A 133 -12.56 0.94 4.53
N LEU A 134 -12.60 -0.39 4.42
CA LEU A 134 -11.41 -1.25 4.53
C LEU A 134 -10.55 -1.24 3.25
N ILE A 135 -11.18 -0.98 2.10
CA ILE A 135 -10.50 -0.91 0.80
C ILE A 135 -10.34 0.56 0.42
N ASN A 136 -9.13 0.93 0.01
CA ASN A 136 -8.83 2.29 -0.43
C ASN A 136 -9.49 2.55 -1.81
N PRO A 137 -10.38 3.56 -1.95
CA PRO A 137 -11.12 3.80 -3.18
C PRO A 137 -10.27 4.38 -4.31
N ILE A 138 -9.08 4.90 -4.01
CA ILE A 138 -8.19 5.61 -4.93
C ILE A 138 -8.01 4.87 -6.26
N GLN A 139 -7.74 3.57 -6.20
CA GLN A 139 -7.50 2.75 -7.39
C GLN A 139 -8.75 2.62 -8.24
N MET A 140 -9.89 2.41 -7.59
CA MET A 140 -11.14 2.18 -8.28
C MET A 140 -11.69 3.47 -8.90
N ASN A 141 -11.49 4.61 -8.26
CA ASN A 141 -11.91 5.92 -8.77
C ASN A 141 -11.28 6.23 -10.14
N GLN A 142 -9.96 6.05 -10.28
CA GLN A 142 -9.28 6.28 -11.56
C GLN A 142 -9.63 5.20 -12.59
N ALA A 143 -9.73 3.94 -12.17
CA ALA A 143 -10.01 2.82 -13.05
C ALA A 143 -11.40 2.92 -13.68
N PHE A 144 -12.42 3.22 -12.87
CA PHE A 144 -13.80 3.35 -13.33
C PHE A 144 -13.97 4.54 -14.25
N MET A 145 -13.36 5.69 -13.92
CA MET A 145 -13.34 6.82 -14.85
C MET A 145 -12.73 6.41 -16.19
N SER A 146 -11.58 5.74 -16.19
CA SER A 146 -10.93 5.30 -17.43
C SER A 146 -11.75 4.29 -18.24
N LEU A 147 -12.39 3.34 -17.56
CA LEU A 147 -13.12 2.24 -18.19
C LEU A 147 -14.43 2.71 -18.81
N PHE A 148 -15.16 3.60 -18.10
CA PHE A 148 -16.53 3.96 -18.46
C PHE A 148 -16.66 5.29 -19.23
N ALA A 149 -15.65 6.18 -19.18
CA ALA A 149 -15.75 7.51 -19.81
C ALA A 149 -15.98 7.47 -21.33
N PRO A 150 -15.28 6.64 -22.14
CA PRO A 150 -15.53 6.57 -23.59
C PRO A 150 -16.96 6.18 -23.94
N ALA A 151 -17.51 5.16 -23.28
CA ALA A 151 -18.87 4.70 -23.52
C ALA A 151 -19.91 5.72 -23.01
N THR A 152 -19.68 6.34 -21.85
CA THR A 152 -20.52 7.41 -21.31
C THR A 152 -20.63 8.58 -22.29
N ALA A 153 -19.49 9.00 -22.85
CA ALA A 153 -19.41 10.07 -23.84
C ALA A 153 -20.13 9.71 -25.14
N LYS A 154 -19.92 8.50 -25.66
CA LYS A 154 -20.58 7.98 -26.87
C LYS A 154 -22.10 7.93 -26.69
N ALA A 155 -22.57 7.49 -25.53
CA ALA A 155 -23.98 7.39 -25.19
C ALA A 155 -24.63 8.76 -24.90
N GLY A 156 -23.83 9.83 -24.77
CA GLY A 156 -24.31 11.16 -24.42
C GLY A 156 -24.96 11.19 -23.04
N TRP A 157 -24.37 10.49 -22.06
CA TRP A 157 -24.88 10.34 -20.69
C TRP A 157 -26.28 9.73 -20.60
N ASN A 158 -26.78 9.07 -21.66
CA ASN A 158 -28.04 8.34 -21.65
C ASN A 158 -27.77 6.86 -21.90
N PHE A 159 -28.09 6.00 -20.93
CA PHE A 159 -27.75 4.58 -20.99
C PHE A 159 -28.56 3.80 -22.05
N ASP A 160 -29.61 4.41 -22.62
CA ASP A 160 -30.33 3.85 -23.76
C ASP A 160 -29.52 3.88 -25.07
N ASN A 161 -28.49 4.72 -25.15
CA ASN A 161 -27.65 4.89 -26.34
C ASN A 161 -26.35 4.05 -26.31
N LEU A 162 -26.22 3.18 -25.31
CA LEU A 162 -25.12 2.21 -25.20
C LEU A 162 -25.24 1.12 -26.28
N PHE A 163 -24.27 0.20 -26.37
CA PHE A 163 -24.32 -0.92 -27.32
C PHE A 163 -25.62 -1.71 -27.17
N VAL A 164 -26.06 -1.92 -25.92
CA VAL A 164 -27.42 -2.30 -25.56
C VAL A 164 -27.93 -1.40 -24.42
N PRO A 165 -29.20 -0.94 -24.43
CA PRO A 165 -29.77 -0.17 -23.35
C PRO A 165 -29.61 -0.83 -21.98
N PHE A 166 -29.23 -0.05 -20.98
CA PHE A 166 -28.85 -0.55 -19.66
C PHE A 166 -29.55 0.20 -18.51
N ARG A 167 -29.87 -0.53 -17.43
CA ARG A 167 -30.23 0.05 -16.12
C ARG A 167 -29.33 -0.52 -15.02
N CYS A 168 -28.76 0.39 -14.23
CA CYS A 168 -27.95 0.05 -13.07
C CYS A 168 -28.74 0.32 -11.81
N VAL A 169 -28.78 -0.64 -10.88
CA VAL A 169 -29.54 -0.51 -9.63
C VAL A 169 -28.60 -0.29 -8.45
N ALA A 170 -28.88 0.77 -7.69
CA ALA A 170 -28.21 1.08 -6.43
C ALA A 170 -29.24 1.35 -5.32
N SER A 171 -28.79 1.69 -4.13
CA SER A 171 -29.65 1.84 -2.94
C SER A 171 -29.50 3.21 -2.29
N ASP A 172 -30.62 3.89 -2.10
CA ASP A 172 -30.75 5.06 -1.24
C ASP A 172 -31.12 4.60 0.18
N ILE A 173 -30.15 4.57 1.09
CA ILE A 173 -30.37 4.09 2.45
C ILE A 173 -31.19 5.08 3.30
N TYR A 174 -31.21 6.37 2.92
CA TYR A 174 -31.96 7.40 3.65
C TYR A 174 -33.46 7.28 3.32
N LYS A 175 -33.81 7.14 2.04
CA LYS A 175 -35.18 6.93 1.57
C LYS A 175 -35.63 5.47 1.60
N ARG A 176 -34.72 4.56 1.95
CA ARG A 176 -34.92 3.10 2.02
C ARG A 176 -35.51 2.50 0.74
N LYS A 177 -34.93 2.85 -0.41
CA LYS A 177 -35.43 2.39 -1.73
C LYS A 177 -34.31 2.20 -2.75
N ALA A 178 -34.58 1.37 -3.74
CA ALA A 178 -33.72 1.24 -4.92
C ALA A 178 -33.72 2.54 -5.76
N ILE A 179 -32.55 2.88 -6.29
CA ILE A 179 -32.32 3.90 -7.31
C ILE A 179 -32.00 3.18 -8.62
N ILE A 180 -32.73 3.53 -9.68
CA ILE A 180 -32.49 3.00 -11.01
C ILE A 180 -31.79 4.08 -11.83
N PHE A 181 -30.50 3.90 -12.09
CA PHE A 181 -29.74 4.76 -12.98
C PHE A 181 -30.05 4.41 -14.44
N LYS A 182 -30.46 5.44 -15.19
CA LYS A 182 -30.73 5.40 -16.64
C LYS A 182 -29.94 6.44 -17.43
N HIS A 183 -29.29 7.38 -16.75
CA HIS A 183 -28.52 8.47 -17.32
C HIS A 183 -27.50 8.96 -16.29
N GLY A 184 -26.56 9.79 -16.72
CA GLY A 184 -25.45 10.31 -15.92
C GLY A 184 -24.12 9.65 -16.27
N ASP A 185 -23.16 9.72 -15.35
CA ASP A 185 -21.88 9.03 -15.49
C ASP A 185 -22.07 7.53 -15.24
N LEU A 186 -21.74 6.68 -16.22
CA LEU A 186 -21.93 5.23 -16.11
C LEU A 186 -21.00 4.63 -15.05
N GLY A 187 -19.77 5.12 -14.95
CA GLY A 187 -18.80 4.64 -13.98
C GLY A 187 -19.23 4.93 -12.55
N GLU A 188 -19.75 6.12 -12.28
CA GLU A 188 -20.32 6.49 -10.97
C GLU A 188 -21.54 5.64 -10.62
N ALA A 189 -22.44 5.40 -11.58
CA ALA A 189 -23.62 4.55 -11.36
C ALA A 189 -23.23 3.11 -11.00
N VAL A 190 -22.30 2.50 -11.76
CA VAL A 190 -21.80 1.14 -11.49
C VAL A 190 -21.00 1.12 -10.17
N ARG A 191 -20.22 2.17 -9.88
CA ARG A 191 -19.47 2.29 -8.62
C ARG A 191 -20.40 2.33 -7.41
N ALA A 192 -21.45 3.14 -7.48
CA ALA A 192 -22.49 3.23 -6.45
C ALA A 192 -23.17 1.86 -6.26
N SER A 193 -23.52 1.19 -7.35
CA SER A 193 -24.17 -0.12 -7.31
C SER A 193 -23.34 -1.24 -6.68
N MET A 194 -22.01 -1.09 -6.54
CA MET A 194 -21.13 -2.09 -5.90
C MET A 194 -20.69 -1.68 -4.48
N THR A 195 -21.15 -0.53 -3.99
CA THR A 195 -20.66 0.01 -2.72
C THR A 195 -21.25 -0.72 -1.52
N PHE A 196 -20.48 -1.62 -0.92
CA PHE A 196 -20.88 -2.36 0.27
C PHE A 196 -20.39 -1.68 1.57
N PRO A 197 -21.26 -1.47 2.59
CA PRO A 197 -20.92 -0.76 3.82
C PRO A 197 -19.68 -1.30 4.54
N PHE A 198 -18.80 -0.41 5.02
CA PHE A 198 -17.51 -0.69 5.69
C PHE A 198 -16.38 -1.23 4.78
N PHE A 199 -16.67 -1.67 3.56
CA PHE A 199 -15.64 -2.20 2.64
C PHE A 199 -15.26 -1.20 1.57
N PHE A 200 -16.28 -0.62 0.93
CA PHE A 200 -16.13 0.38 -0.11
C PHE A 200 -16.76 1.69 0.34
N GLN A 201 -16.04 2.79 0.13
CA GLN A 201 -16.53 4.12 0.45
C GLN A 201 -17.78 4.48 -0.39
N PRO A 202 -18.87 4.98 0.23
CA PRO A 202 -20.10 5.33 -0.49
C PRO A 202 -19.92 6.49 -1.46
N ILE A 203 -20.70 6.43 -2.54
CA ILE A 203 -20.87 7.54 -3.46
C ILE A 203 -21.93 8.49 -2.89
N TRP A 204 -21.55 9.75 -2.68
CA TRP A 204 -22.48 10.78 -2.21
C TRP A 204 -23.18 11.43 -3.40
N ARG A 205 -24.52 11.50 -3.34
CA ARG A 205 -25.35 12.21 -4.31
C ARG A 205 -26.37 13.05 -3.56
N ASP A 206 -26.40 14.35 -3.80
CA ASP A 206 -27.31 15.30 -3.13
C ASP A 206 -27.28 15.18 -1.59
N SER A 207 -26.08 15.02 -1.02
CA SER A 207 -25.83 14.78 0.41
C SER A 207 -26.39 13.46 0.96
N VAL A 208 -26.84 12.55 0.10
CA VAL A 208 -27.28 11.19 0.46
C VAL A 208 -26.21 10.18 0.05
N PRO A 209 -25.76 9.30 0.96
CA PRO A 209 -24.84 8.23 0.59
C PRO A 209 -25.59 7.12 -0.13
N ILE A 210 -25.09 6.75 -1.31
CA ILE A 210 -25.63 5.69 -2.15
C ILE A 210 -24.78 4.43 -1.98
N PHE A 211 -25.46 3.30 -1.79
CA PHE A 211 -24.86 1.99 -1.54
C PHE A 211 -25.28 0.98 -2.61
N ASP A 212 -24.76 -0.24 -2.48
CA ASP A 212 -25.03 -1.37 -3.35
C ASP A 212 -26.54 -1.62 -3.52
N GLY A 213 -26.96 -1.85 -4.76
CA GLY A 213 -28.37 -2.08 -5.09
C GLY A 213 -28.95 -3.32 -4.44
N GLY A 214 -28.10 -4.30 -4.10
CA GLY A 214 -28.49 -5.56 -3.49
C GLY A 214 -29.13 -5.40 -2.11
N ILE A 215 -28.99 -4.24 -1.47
CA ILE A 215 -29.67 -3.92 -0.20
C ILE A 215 -31.20 -3.92 -0.39
N TYR A 216 -31.72 -3.34 -1.49
CA TYR A 216 -33.17 -3.19 -1.71
C TYR A 216 -33.70 -3.92 -2.95
N ASP A 217 -32.86 -4.18 -3.96
CA ASP A 217 -33.26 -4.90 -5.18
C ASP A 217 -32.03 -5.60 -5.79
N ASN A 218 -31.75 -6.82 -5.30
CA ASN A 218 -30.62 -7.62 -5.79
C ASN A 218 -30.90 -8.36 -7.10
N PHE A 219 -32.11 -8.30 -7.65
CA PHE A 219 -32.49 -8.97 -8.89
C PHE A 219 -33.50 -8.13 -9.68
N PRO A 220 -33.02 -7.23 -10.55
CA PRO A 220 -33.81 -6.08 -11.02
C PRO A 220 -34.78 -6.42 -12.17
N VAL A 221 -35.63 -7.42 -12.00
CA VAL A 221 -36.69 -7.81 -12.95
C VAL A 221 -37.72 -6.70 -13.11
N LYS A 222 -38.10 -6.04 -12.01
CA LYS A 222 -39.07 -4.94 -12.07
C LYS A 222 -38.53 -3.75 -12.86
N PRO A 223 -37.30 -3.23 -12.60
CA PRO A 223 -36.66 -2.25 -13.48
C PRO A 223 -36.62 -2.64 -14.96
N MET A 224 -36.40 -3.93 -15.28
CA MET A 224 -36.44 -4.43 -16.67
C MET A 224 -37.84 -4.27 -17.28
N LYS A 225 -38.89 -4.74 -16.58
CA LYS A 225 -40.28 -4.64 -17.03
C LYS A 225 -40.70 -3.17 -17.20
N ASP A 226 -40.49 -2.35 -16.16
CA ASP A 226 -40.94 -0.95 -16.11
C ASP A 226 -40.24 -0.05 -17.15
N ALA A 227 -38.97 -0.31 -17.47
CA ALA A 227 -38.20 0.56 -18.36
C ALA A 227 -38.26 0.14 -19.83
N PHE A 228 -38.25 -1.16 -20.12
CA PHE A 228 -37.99 -1.66 -21.48
C PHE A 228 -39.13 -2.48 -22.07
N HIS A 229 -40.02 -3.04 -21.24
CA HIS A 229 -41.14 -3.87 -21.69
C HIS A 229 -40.73 -4.96 -22.72
N PRO A 230 -39.74 -5.82 -22.42
CA PRO A 230 -39.31 -6.87 -23.34
C PRO A 230 -40.39 -7.93 -23.52
N ASP A 231 -40.40 -8.60 -24.68
CA ASP A 231 -41.28 -9.73 -24.97
C ASP A 231 -40.83 -11.03 -24.26
N PHE A 232 -39.56 -11.11 -23.86
CA PHE A 232 -39.00 -12.24 -23.12
C PHE A 232 -37.91 -11.77 -22.15
N ILE A 233 -37.98 -12.22 -20.90
CA ILE A 233 -36.95 -11.95 -19.89
C ILE A 233 -36.11 -13.21 -19.64
N PHE A 234 -34.79 -13.11 -19.73
CA PHE A 234 -33.88 -14.12 -19.23
C PHE A 234 -33.20 -13.65 -17.96
N GLY A 235 -33.49 -14.33 -16.85
CA GLY A 235 -32.93 -14.03 -15.54
C GLY A 235 -31.68 -14.86 -15.22
N SER A 236 -30.63 -14.24 -14.70
CA SER A 236 -29.46 -14.91 -14.14
C SER A 236 -29.33 -14.56 -12.65
N ALA A 237 -29.66 -15.50 -11.77
CA ALA A 237 -29.70 -15.29 -10.33
C ALA A 237 -28.59 -16.09 -9.61
N LEU A 238 -27.72 -15.41 -8.87
CA LEU A 238 -26.58 -15.99 -8.12
C LEU A 238 -26.93 -16.40 -6.69
N SER A 239 -28.19 -16.24 -6.30
CA SER A 239 -28.70 -16.57 -4.97
C SER A 239 -30.04 -17.27 -5.08
N THR A 240 -30.29 -18.15 -4.11
CA THR A 240 -31.57 -18.84 -3.90
C THR A 240 -32.47 -18.11 -2.90
N GLY A 241 -32.04 -16.96 -2.36
CA GLY A 241 -32.72 -16.26 -1.28
C GLY A 241 -32.62 -16.96 0.08
N LYS A 242 -31.89 -18.08 0.19
CA LYS A 242 -31.65 -18.82 1.42
C LYS A 242 -30.21 -18.59 1.89
N ASN A 243 -29.98 -17.56 2.69
CA ASN A 243 -28.67 -17.37 3.31
C ASN A 243 -28.49 -18.42 4.42
N LYS A 244 -27.62 -19.41 4.20
CA LYS A 244 -27.20 -20.32 5.27
C LYS A 244 -26.41 -19.53 6.32
N PRO A 245 -26.54 -19.87 7.63
CA PRO A 245 -25.72 -19.27 8.66
C PRO A 245 -24.23 -19.44 8.32
N SER A 246 -23.49 -18.34 8.25
CA SER A 246 -22.06 -18.35 7.95
C SER A 246 -21.27 -17.94 9.18
N SER A 247 -20.12 -18.58 9.41
CA SER A 247 -19.12 -18.13 10.40
C SER A 247 -18.29 -16.95 9.89
N ASN A 248 -18.38 -16.63 8.60
CA ASN A 248 -17.67 -15.50 8.02
C ASN A 248 -18.41 -14.18 8.36
N PRO A 249 -17.77 -13.23 9.06
CA PRO A 249 -18.41 -11.98 9.49
C PRO A 249 -18.92 -11.13 8.31
N TYR A 250 -18.35 -11.28 7.11
CA TYR A 250 -18.80 -10.58 5.90
C TYR A 250 -20.19 -11.05 5.45
N ASN A 251 -20.36 -12.37 5.34
CA ASN A 251 -21.64 -12.97 4.96
C ASN A 251 -22.71 -12.75 6.04
N GLN A 252 -22.31 -12.61 7.32
CA GLN A 252 -23.21 -12.24 8.41
C GLN A 252 -23.72 -10.81 8.23
N LEU A 253 -22.84 -9.84 7.99
CA LEU A 253 -23.22 -8.46 7.75
C LEU A 253 -24.13 -8.34 6.52
N GLU A 254 -23.78 -9.01 5.41
CA GLU A 254 -24.61 -9.11 4.21
C GLU A 254 -26.02 -9.60 4.52
N THR A 255 -26.13 -10.69 5.29
CA THR A 255 -27.42 -11.25 5.72
C THR A 255 -28.22 -10.30 6.61
N MET A 256 -27.56 -9.45 7.41
CA MET A 256 -28.22 -8.46 8.26
C MET A 256 -28.74 -7.24 7.49
N ILE A 257 -28.06 -6.82 6.42
CA ILE A 257 -28.38 -5.57 5.72
C ILE A 257 -29.21 -5.77 4.45
N MET A 258 -29.12 -6.92 3.79
CA MET A 258 -29.89 -7.18 2.56
C MET A 258 -31.36 -7.47 2.89
N GLN A 259 -32.27 -6.79 2.20
CA GLN A 259 -33.70 -7.12 2.26
C GLN A 259 -34.01 -8.38 1.45
N GLN A 260 -35.13 -9.02 1.81
CA GLN A 260 -35.64 -10.16 1.06
C GLN A 260 -35.94 -9.72 -0.38
N THR A 261 -35.13 -10.22 -1.31
CA THR A 261 -35.27 -9.95 -2.74
C THR A 261 -36.10 -11.07 -3.37
N ASP A 262 -37.04 -10.70 -4.22
CA ASP A 262 -37.76 -11.64 -5.07
C ASP A 262 -36.88 -12.03 -6.26
N TYR A 263 -36.39 -13.28 -6.25
CA TYR A 263 -35.57 -13.83 -7.33
C TYR A 263 -36.42 -14.59 -8.36
N HIS A 264 -37.65 -14.16 -8.62
CA HIS A 264 -38.55 -14.81 -9.57
C HIS A 264 -38.67 -14.04 -10.89
N VAL A 265 -38.64 -14.77 -11.99
CA VAL A 265 -39.15 -14.32 -13.29
C VAL A 265 -40.39 -15.16 -13.57
N ASP A 266 -41.54 -14.49 -13.70
CA ASP A 266 -42.80 -15.18 -13.99
C ASP A 266 -42.66 -16.01 -15.27
N GLU A 267 -43.12 -17.27 -15.23
CA GLU A 267 -42.99 -18.19 -16.37
C GLU A 267 -43.62 -17.65 -17.65
N ALA A 268 -44.68 -16.85 -17.53
CA ALA A 268 -45.33 -16.18 -18.66
C ALA A 268 -44.41 -15.17 -19.34
N ASP A 269 -43.60 -14.45 -18.56
CA ASP A 269 -42.77 -13.33 -19.02
C ASP A 269 -41.38 -13.79 -19.46
N GLY A 270 -40.92 -14.97 -19.01
CA GLY A 270 -39.56 -15.39 -19.30
C GLY A 270 -39.10 -16.69 -18.68
N MET A 271 -37.79 -16.85 -18.63
CA MET A 271 -37.09 -17.97 -18.00
C MET A 271 -35.94 -17.44 -17.14
N MET A 272 -35.43 -18.26 -16.23
CA MET A 272 -34.25 -17.90 -15.45
C MET A 272 -33.38 -19.11 -15.14
N VAL A 273 -32.08 -18.85 -14.99
CA VAL A 273 -31.11 -19.78 -14.45
C VAL A 273 -30.70 -19.33 -13.05
N GLN A 274 -30.73 -20.27 -12.11
CA GLN A 274 -30.36 -20.03 -10.72
C GLN A 274 -29.10 -20.82 -10.34
N PHE A 275 -28.21 -20.15 -9.62
CA PHE A 275 -26.96 -20.71 -9.14
C PHE A 275 -26.95 -20.78 -7.62
N ASP A 276 -26.28 -21.81 -7.11
CA ASP A 276 -25.94 -21.96 -5.70
C ASP A 276 -24.45 -22.28 -5.61
N PHE A 277 -23.72 -21.40 -4.96
CA PHE A 277 -22.27 -21.47 -4.79
C PHE A 277 -21.94 -21.36 -3.29
N PRO A 278 -22.14 -22.45 -2.52
CA PRO A 278 -21.95 -22.41 -1.07
C PRO A 278 -20.50 -22.17 -0.65
N ASP A 279 -19.55 -22.66 -1.45
CA ASP A 279 -18.11 -22.65 -1.14
C ASP A 279 -17.34 -21.51 -1.83
N VAL A 280 -18.03 -20.46 -2.30
CA VAL A 280 -17.43 -19.32 -3.01
C VAL A 280 -17.70 -18.04 -2.23
N SER A 281 -16.63 -17.38 -1.78
CA SER A 281 -16.70 -16.07 -1.15
C SER A 281 -16.98 -14.96 -2.18
N LEU A 282 -17.50 -13.82 -1.73
CA LEU A 282 -17.75 -12.64 -2.55
C LEU A 282 -16.48 -12.07 -3.23
N LEU A 283 -15.30 -12.41 -2.72
CA LEU A 283 -14.01 -11.88 -3.19
C LEU A 283 -13.12 -12.93 -3.91
N ASP A 284 -13.64 -14.13 -4.19
CA ASP A 284 -12.89 -15.25 -4.81
C ASP A 284 -12.79 -15.15 -6.35
N PHE A 285 -12.41 -13.99 -6.88
CA PHE A 285 -12.35 -13.74 -8.34
C PHE A 285 -11.35 -14.64 -9.08
N GLN A 286 -10.38 -15.23 -8.39
CA GLN A 286 -9.46 -16.22 -8.96
C GLN A 286 -10.17 -17.47 -9.51
N ARG A 287 -11.38 -17.76 -9.01
CA ARG A 287 -12.24 -18.85 -9.51
C ARG A 287 -13.13 -18.44 -10.68
N ALA A 288 -12.97 -17.22 -11.24
CA ALA A 288 -13.85 -16.71 -12.28
C ALA A 288 -13.98 -17.65 -13.50
N ARG A 289 -12.89 -18.31 -13.92
CA ARG A 289 -12.92 -19.26 -15.05
C ARG A 289 -13.80 -20.48 -14.78
N GLU A 290 -13.73 -21.03 -13.56
CA GLU A 290 -14.57 -22.15 -13.12
C GLU A 290 -16.05 -21.72 -13.10
N LEU A 291 -16.33 -20.57 -12.50
CA LEU A 291 -17.69 -20.04 -12.34
C LEU A 291 -18.33 -19.69 -13.68
N MET A 292 -17.57 -19.08 -14.59
CA MET A 292 -18.02 -18.83 -15.97
C MET A 292 -18.38 -20.13 -16.69
N LYS A 293 -17.57 -21.18 -16.55
CA LYS A 293 -17.87 -22.49 -17.15
C LYS A 293 -19.20 -23.05 -16.61
N ILE A 294 -19.43 -22.98 -15.31
CA ILE A 294 -20.69 -23.43 -14.69
C ILE A 294 -21.89 -22.62 -15.22
N GLY A 295 -21.72 -21.29 -15.34
CA GLY A 295 -22.71 -20.39 -15.94
C GLY A 295 -23.10 -20.79 -17.36
N TYR A 296 -22.09 -21.10 -18.17
CA TYR A 296 -22.23 -21.55 -19.55
C TYR A 296 -22.96 -22.90 -19.62
N ASP A 297 -22.44 -23.93 -18.94
CA ASP A 297 -22.98 -25.30 -19.01
C ASP A 297 -24.46 -25.37 -18.59
N LYS A 298 -24.84 -24.65 -17.52
CA LYS A 298 -26.25 -24.59 -17.08
C LYS A 298 -27.16 -23.90 -18.09
N THR A 299 -26.68 -22.86 -18.75
CA THR A 299 -27.48 -22.13 -19.75
C THR A 299 -27.63 -22.95 -21.02
N ILE A 300 -26.57 -23.64 -21.45
CA ILE A 300 -26.62 -24.59 -22.57
C ILE A 300 -27.66 -25.69 -22.33
N ALA A 301 -27.75 -26.22 -21.11
CA ALA A 301 -28.78 -27.23 -20.77
C ALA A 301 -30.23 -26.71 -20.94
N MET A 302 -30.44 -25.39 -20.98
CA MET A 302 -31.74 -24.75 -21.16
C MET A 302 -31.97 -24.22 -22.59
N ILE A 303 -30.96 -24.28 -23.47
CA ILE A 303 -30.95 -23.50 -24.71
C ILE A 303 -32.08 -23.87 -25.66
N ASP A 304 -32.44 -25.15 -25.75
CA ASP A 304 -33.55 -25.62 -26.59
C ASP A 304 -34.90 -25.05 -26.13
N SER A 305 -35.07 -24.89 -24.82
CA SER A 305 -36.29 -24.30 -24.24
C SER A 305 -36.32 -22.78 -24.47
N ILE A 306 -35.17 -22.12 -24.42
CA ILE A 306 -35.03 -20.69 -24.71
C ILE A 306 -35.34 -20.44 -26.20
N LYS A 307 -34.75 -21.20 -27.13
CA LYS A 307 -35.00 -21.09 -28.57
C LYS A 307 -36.46 -21.30 -28.96
N LYS A 308 -37.18 -22.19 -28.27
CA LYS A 308 -38.63 -22.38 -28.49
C LYS A 308 -39.45 -21.13 -28.17
N ARG A 309 -39.02 -20.33 -27.19
CA ARG A 309 -39.70 -19.10 -26.77
C ARG A 309 -39.15 -17.85 -27.43
N VAL A 310 -37.94 -17.93 -27.98
CA VAL A 310 -37.25 -16.84 -28.67
C VAL A 310 -36.88 -17.29 -30.10
N PRO A 311 -37.84 -17.27 -31.04
CA PRO A 311 -37.58 -17.62 -32.44
C PRO A 311 -36.70 -16.61 -33.19
N ARG A 312 -36.52 -15.39 -32.67
CA ARG A 312 -35.62 -14.40 -33.28
C ARG A 312 -34.17 -14.81 -33.05
N GLU A 313 -33.40 -14.90 -34.12
CA GLU A 313 -31.96 -15.14 -34.05
C GLU A 313 -31.16 -13.85 -34.30
N MET A 314 -30.00 -13.76 -33.66
CA MET A 314 -28.95 -12.78 -33.93
C MET A 314 -27.64 -13.54 -34.13
N PRO A 315 -27.22 -13.77 -35.38
CA PRO A 315 -25.98 -14.49 -35.67
C PRO A 315 -24.78 -13.84 -34.98
N LEU A 316 -23.90 -14.67 -34.40
CA LEU A 316 -22.72 -14.20 -33.68
C LEU A 316 -21.81 -13.32 -34.55
N GLU A 317 -21.71 -13.59 -35.85
CA GLU A 317 -20.95 -12.77 -36.80
C GLU A 317 -21.53 -11.35 -36.94
N GLU A 318 -22.85 -11.23 -37.04
CA GLU A 318 -23.53 -9.93 -37.11
C GLU A 318 -23.37 -9.15 -35.80
N LEU A 319 -23.52 -9.83 -34.67
CA LEU A 319 -23.32 -9.26 -33.34
C LEU A 319 -21.88 -8.73 -33.17
N ASN A 320 -20.88 -9.51 -33.58
CA ASN A 320 -19.48 -9.12 -33.54
C ASN A 320 -19.16 -7.96 -34.48
N ALA A 321 -19.76 -7.92 -35.68
CA ALA A 321 -19.63 -6.79 -36.60
C ALA A 321 -20.22 -5.50 -36.00
N ARG A 322 -21.43 -5.57 -35.41
CA ARG A 322 -22.05 -4.45 -34.70
C ARG A 322 -21.20 -3.98 -33.51
N ARG A 323 -20.66 -4.93 -32.75
CA ARG A 323 -19.78 -4.68 -31.60
C ARG A 323 -18.50 -3.97 -32.02
N LYS A 324 -17.86 -4.42 -33.10
CA LYS A 324 -16.68 -3.80 -33.69
C LYS A 324 -16.97 -2.37 -34.12
N ALA A 325 -18.06 -2.14 -34.87
CA ALA A 325 -18.47 -0.81 -35.30
C ALA A 325 -18.76 0.12 -34.11
N TYR A 326 -19.36 -0.40 -33.03
CA TYR A 326 -19.58 0.36 -31.80
C TYR A 326 -18.26 0.78 -31.15
N LYS A 327 -17.32 -0.16 -30.97
CA LYS A 327 -15.99 0.11 -30.38
C LYS A 327 -15.17 1.11 -31.18
N GLU A 328 -15.15 0.98 -32.51
CA GLU A 328 -14.46 1.92 -33.40
C GLU A 328 -15.07 3.34 -33.35
N SER A 329 -16.33 3.46 -32.90
CA SER A 329 -17.01 4.75 -32.72
C SER A 329 -16.79 5.38 -31.35
N LEU A 330 -16.14 4.69 -30.41
CA LEU A 330 -15.83 5.23 -29.08
C LEU A 330 -14.77 6.33 -29.20
N PRO A 331 -14.95 7.47 -28.51
CA PRO A 331 -13.92 8.49 -28.47
C PRO A 331 -12.69 7.98 -27.72
N GLU A 332 -11.51 8.28 -28.24
CA GLU A 332 -10.24 7.98 -27.57
C GLU A 332 -10.10 8.79 -26.28
N LEU A 333 -9.64 8.15 -25.20
CA LEU A 333 -9.49 8.78 -23.89
C LEU A 333 -8.20 9.61 -23.82
N ILE A 334 -8.20 10.73 -24.54
CA ILE A 334 -7.15 11.76 -24.50
C ILE A 334 -7.71 12.98 -23.78
N PHE A 335 -6.96 13.46 -22.79
CA PHE A 335 -7.33 14.61 -21.99
C PHE A 335 -6.67 15.89 -22.49
N HIS A 336 -7.33 17.04 -22.31
CA HIS A 336 -6.80 18.36 -22.66
C HIS A 336 -6.79 19.29 -21.44
N ASP A 337 -7.95 19.65 -20.90
CA ASP A 337 -8.05 20.56 -19.76
C ASP A 337 -8.17 19.83 -18.43
N ILE A 338 -7.65 20.44 -17.35
CA ILE A 338 -7.80 19.94 -15.97
C ILE A 338 -8.48 21.00 -15.10
N HIS A 339 -9.55 20.61 -14.44
CA HIS A 339 -10.29 21.43 -13.49
C HIS A 339 -10.20 20.82 -12.09
N ILE A 340 -9.86 21.63 -11.10
CA ILE A 340 -9.69 21.18 -9.71
C ILE A 340 -10.70 21.89 -8.82
N GLN A 341 -11.41 21.11 -8.00
CA GLN A 341 -12.38 21.57 -7.01
C GLN A 341 -12.18 20.87 -5.65
N GLY A 342 -12.91 21.30 -4.62
CA GLY A 342 -12.80 20.76 -3.26
C GLY A 342 -11.64 21.32 -2.42
N VAL A 343 -10.89 22.28 -2.97
CA VAL A 343 -9.70 22.86 -2.34
C VAL A 343 -9.68 24.39 -2.43
N SER A 344 -8.95 25.04 -1.53
CA SER A 344 -8.70 26.49 -1.58
C SER A 344 -7.83 26.87 -2.80
N GLU A 345 -7.90 28.13 -3.22
CA GLU A 345 -7.09 28.66 -4.35
C GLU A 345 -5.57 28.46 -4.17
N ALA A 346 -5.08 28.51 -2.93
CA ALA A 346 -3.66 28.27 -2.66
C ALA A 346 -3.28 26.80 -2.90
N GLN A 347 -4.11 25.87 -2.44
CA GLN A 347 -3.95 24.42 -2.63
C GLN A 347 -4.11 24.05 -4.10
N LYS A 348 -5.10 24.62 -4.79
CA LYS A 348 -5.33 24.43 -6.22
C LYS A 348 -4.09 24.74 -7.04
N LYS A 349 -3.47 25.92 -6.83
CA LYS A 349 -2.21 26.30 -7.50
C LYS A 349 -1.07 25.31 -7.25
N TYR A 350 -0.98 24.76 -6.04
CA TYR A 350 0.01 23.73 -5.75
C TYR A 350 -0.26 22.45 -6.54
N ILE A 351 -1.49 21.96 -6.56
CA ILE A 351 -1.87 20.74 -7.27
C ILE A 351 -1.68 20.92 -8.79
N GLU A 352 -2.11 22.05 -9.36
CA GLU A 352 -1.88 22.42 -10.77
C GLU A 352 -0.39 22.42 -11.10
N SER A 353 0.46 22.98 -10.24
CA SER A 353 1.92 22.97 -10.47
C SER A 353 2.52 21.55 -10.51
N GLN A 354 1.95 20.61 -9.75
CA GLN A 354 2.39 19.22 -9.78
C GLN A 354 1.92 18.50 -11.04
N LEU A 355 0.68 18.78 -11.48
CA LEU A 355 0.09 18.21 -12.69
C LEU A 355 0.80 18.71 -13.95
N HIS A 356 0.93 20.02 -14.13
CA HIS A 356 1.59 20.64 -15.30
C HIS A 356 3.07 20.28 -15.44
N ARG A 357 3.71 19.74 -14.39
CA ARG A 357 5.07 19.22 -14.49
C ARG A 357 5.12 17.90 -15.25
N ASP A 358 4.12 17.06 -15.05
CA ASP A 358 4.07 15.69 -15.56
C ASP A 358 3.18 15.58 -16.82
N ILE A 359 2.34 16.60 -17.09
CA ILE A 359 1.34 16.67 -18.15
C ILE A 359 1.53 17.95 -18.98
N ASN A 360 1.62 17.84 -20.30
CA ASN A 360 1.72 18.97 -21.24
C ASN A 360 0.65 18.86 -22.33
N ASN A 361 -0.12 19.92 -22.57
CA ASN A 361 -1.15 20.00 -23.62
C ASN A 361 -2.14 18.82 -23.56
N GLU A 362 -2.06 17.89 -24.52
CA GLU A 362 -2.85 16.67 -24.57
C GLU A 362 -2.09 15.51 -23.89
N PHE A 363 -2.77 14.74 -23.05
CA PHE A 363 -2.15 13.66 -22.29
C PHE A 363 -3.01 12.41 -22.22
N THR A 364 -2.33 11.27 -22.07
CA THR A 364 -2.96 9.95 -22.03
C THR A 364 -3.39 9.57 -20.62
N MET A 365 -4.19 8.50 -20.51
CA MET A 365 -4.52 7.92 -19.20
C MET A 365 -3.27 7.47 -18.42
N ASP A 366 -2.21 7.00 -19.10
CA ASP A 366 -0.99 6.56 -18.42
C ASP A 366 -0.19 7.75 -17.85
N ASP A 367 -0.19 8.88 -18.55
CA ASP A 367 0.35 10.15 -18.02
C ASP A 367 -0.44 10.58 -16.78
N PHE A 368 -1.78 10.52 -16.86
CA PHE A 368 -2.65 10.85 -15.75
C PHE A 368 -2.43 9.93 -14.55
N LYS A 369 -2.38 8.60 -14.73
CA LYS A 369 -2.14 7.63 -13.65
C LYS A 369 -0.84 7.93 -12.90
N ARG A 370 0.25 8.22 -13.62
CA ARG A 370 1.53 8.62 -13.02
C ARG A 370 1.36 9.87 -12.15
N ALA A 371 0.76 10.93 -12.69
CA ALA A 371 0.56 12.16 -11.95
C ALA A 371 -0.39 11.97 -10.74
N TYR A 372 -1.46 11.18 -10.92
CA TYR A 372 -2.48 10.86 -9.92
C TYR A 372 -1.91 10.16 -8.69
N PHE A 373 -1.19 9.04 -8.85
CA PHE A 373 -0.58 8.33 -7.72
C PHE A 373 0.54 9.15 -7.06
N LYS A 374 1.27 9.94 -7.85
CA LYS A 374 2.29 10.85 -7.31
C LYS A 374 1.70 11.93 -6.43
N MET A 375 0.54 12.48 -6.79
CA MET A 375 -0.18 13.44 -5.95
C MET A 375 -0.70 12.76 -4.68
N LEU A 376 -1.28 11.57 -4.78
CA LEU A 376 -1.82 10.84 -3.63
C LEU A 376 -0.75 10.32 -2.66
N ALA A 377 0.51 10.22 -3.09
CA ALA A 377 1.63 10.05 -2.17
C ALA A 377 1.79 11.24 -1.20
N TYR A 378 1.14 12.39 -1.44
CA TYR A 378 1.01 13.44 -0.41
C TYR A 378 -0.06 13.04 0.59
N SER A 379 0.39 12.78 1.80
CA SER A 379 -0.38 12.26 2.93
C SER A 379 -1.49 13.19 3.47
N LYS A 380 -1.56 14.44 3.01
CA LYS A 380 -2.64 15.40 3.30
C LYS A 380 -3.83 15.27 2.34
N ILE A 381 -3.64 14.71 1.14
CA ILE A 381 -4.75 14.46 0.22
C ILE A 381 -5.43 13.16 0.66
N LYS A 382 -6.70 13.25 1.06
CA LYS A 382 -7.51 12.09 1.46
C LYS A 382 -7.85 11.23 0.26
N GLU A 383 -8.35 11.89 -0.78
CA GLU A 383 -8.91 11.27 -1.97
C GLU A 383 -8.88 12.29 -3.11
N ILE A 384 -8.73 11.78 -4.33
CA ILE A 384 -8.98 12.53 -5.56
C ILE A 384 -10.00 11.70 -6.32
N LYS A 385 -11.19 12.26 -6.57
CA LYS A 385 -12.22 11.62 -7.40
C LYS A 385 -12.17 12.25 -8.80
N PRO A 386 -11.65 11.53 -9.81
CA PRO A 386 -11.56 12.06 -11.17
C PRO A 386 -12.86 11.81 -11.94
N THR A 387 -13.22 12.73 -12.81
CA THR A 387 -14.38 12.63 -13.72
C THR A 387 -13.98 13.19 -15.08
N ALA A 388 -14.25 12.43 -16.14
CA ALA A 388 -13.88 12.80 -17.50
C ALA A 388 -15.12 13.25 -18.28
N ILE A 389 -15.11 14.49 -18.79
CA ILE A 389 -16.22 15.06 -19.56
C ILE A 389 -15.80 15.25 -21.01
N TYR A 390 -16.50 14.61 -21.94
CA TYR A 390 -16.15 14.70 -23.35
C TYR A 390 -16.58 16.02 -23.99
N ASN A 391 -15.62 16.75 -24.53
CA ASN A 391 -15.82 18.00 -25.24
C ASN A 391 -15.93 17.73 -26.75
N ARG A 392 -17.16 17.85 -27.28
CA ARG A 392 -17.45 17.57 -28.70
C ARG A 392 -16.78 18.55 -29.67
N LYS A 393 -16.38 19.75 -29.22
CA LYS A 393 -15.71 20.74 -30.08
C LYS A 393 -14.25 20.37 -30.32
N THR A 394 -13.54 20.02 -29.25
CA THR A 394 -12.12 19.65 -29.30
C THR A 394 -11.91 18.17 -29.63
N ARG A 395 -12.94 17.32 -29.48
CA ARG A 395 -12.85 15.85 -29.58
C ARG A 395 -11.86 15.26 -28.56
N ARG A 396 -11.85 15.84 -27.37
CA ARG A 396 -11.01 15.46 -26.22
C ARG A 396 -11.83 15.44 -24.93
N PHE A 397 -11.27 14.87 -23.88
CA PHE A 397 -11.87 14.87 -22.55
C PHE A 397 -11.29 15.99 -21.68
N ASP A 398 -12.16 16.67 -20.95
CA ASP A 398 -11.80 17.62 -19.90
C ASP A 398 -11.88 16.87 -18.55
N LEU A 399 -10.83 16.96 -17.74
CA LEU A 399 -10.67 16.18 -16.52
C LEU A 399 -11.00 17.02 -15.29
N TYR A 400 -12.04 16.62 -14.55
CA TYR A 400 -12.45 17.25 -13.30
C TYR A 400 -11.95 16.42 -12.12
N LEU A 401 -11.19 17.05 -11.24
CA LEU A 401 -10.61 16.44 -10.04
C LEU A 401 -11.27 17.05 -8.80
N ASP A 402 -12.10 16.27 -8.13
CA ASP A 402 -12.63 16.62 -6.82
C ASP A 402 -11.67 16.11 -5.74
N VAL A 403 -10.99 17.04 -5.08
CA VAL A 403 -9.90 16.75 -4.14
C VAL A 403 -10.38 16.96 -2.72
N GLN A 404 -10.32 15.89 -1.92
CA GLN A 404 -10.62 15.95 -0.49
C GLN A 404 -9.33 16.01 0.32
N ILE A 405 -9.24 16.96 1.24
CA ILE A 405 -8.08 17.16 2.12
C ILE A 405 -8.35 16.56 3.51
N LYS A 406 -7.31 16.02 4.15
CA LYS A 406 -7.30 15.68 5.57
C LYS A 406 -6.69 16.84 6.37
N ASP A 407 -7.48 17.49 7.21
CA ASP A 407 -7.00 18.51 8.15
C ASP A 407 -6.91 17.93 9.56
N GLU A 408 -5.95 17.01 9.73
CA GLU A 408 -5.77 16.23 10.95
C GLU A 408 -4.34 16.37 11.51
N ILE A 409 -4.22 16.43 12.84
CA ILE A 409 -2.97 16.11 13.55
C ILE A 409 -2.95 14.61 13.83
N ASN A 410 -1.85 13.95 13.45
CA ASN A 410 -1.64 12.54 13.77
C ASN A 410 -0.90 12.42 15.10
N ILE A 411 -1.43 11.62 16.01
CA ILE A 411 -0.79 11.23 17.27
C ILE A 411 -0.50 9.73 17.19
N GLY A 412 0.77 9.38 17.00
CA GLY A 412 1.25 8.00 16.91
C GLY A 412 1.63 7.44 18.28
N PHE A 413 1.24 6.19 18.54
CA PHE A 413 1.65 5.42 19.70
C PHE A 413 2.33 4.13 19.24
N GLY A 414 3.38 3.76 19.96
CA GLY A 414 4.25 2.69 19.52
C GLY A 414 5.13 2.18 20.64
N GLY A 415 6.00 1.25 20.27
CA GLY A 415 7.03 0.77 21.16
C GLY A 415 7.42 -0.66 20.91
N ASN A 416 8.18 -1.18 21.86
CA ASN A 416 8.63 -2.55 21.90
C ASN A 416 8.60 -3.03 23.35
N VAL A 417 8.07 -4.22 23.58
CA VAL A 417 8.14 -4.94 24.85
C VAL A 417 8.92 -6.22 24.61
N SER A 418 9.98 -6.42 25.36
CA SER A 418 10.87 -7.57 25.24
C SER A 418 11.13 -8.19 26.60
N SER A 419 11.40 -9.50 26.61
CA SER A 419 11.94 -10.19 27.78
C SER A 419 13.38 -9.79 28.13
N HIS A 420 14.08 -9.10 27.23
CA HIS A 420 15.40 -8.48 27.46
C HIS A 420 15.26 -6.96 27.66
N GLN A 421 16.38 -6.25 27.85
CA GLN A 421 16.44 -4.78 28.06
C GLN A 421 16.07 -3.93 26.83
N ALA A 422 15.14 -4.37 25.99
CA ALA A 422 14.67 -3.68 24.77
C ALA A 422 13.27 -3.07 24.93
N ASN A 423 12.83 -2.84 26.16
CA ASN A 423 11.56 -2.17 26.43
C ASN A 423 11.65 -0.69 26.07
N GLN A 424 10.77 -0.24 25.17
CA GLN A 424 10.65 1.15 24.75
C GLN A 424 9.19 1.54 24.52
N LEU A 425 8.86 2.76 24.89
CA LEU A 425 7.61 3.44 24.56
C LEU A 425 7.89 4.53 23.54
N PHE A 426 7.03 4.66 22.54
CA PHE A 426 7.10 5.67 21.49
C PHE A 426 5.83 6.52 21.48
N LEU A 427 6.04 7.83 21.37
CA LEU A 427 5.01 8.82 21.09
C LEU A 427 5.44 9.65 19.88
N GLY A 428 4.56 9.79 18.90
CA GLY A 428 4.76 10.60 17.70
C GLY A 428 3.67 11.65 17.53
N LEU A 429 4.03 12.81 17.03
CA LEU A 429 3.14 13.87 16.60
C LEU A 429 3.51 14.25 15.17
N GLY A 430 2.53 14.21 14.26
CA GLY A 430 2.72 14.55 12.86
C GLY A 430 1.70 15.57 12.40
N TYR A 431 2.18 16.65 11.77
CA TYR A 431 1.34 17.67 11.15
C TYR A 431 1.74 17.87 9.70
N ARG A 432 0.74 17.94 8.82
CA ARG A 432 0.93 18.15 7.39
C ARG A 432 0.24 19.42 6.96
N TYR A 433 0.96 20.24 6.22
CA TYR A 433 0.48 21.50 5.68
C TYR A 433 0.42 21.44 4.15
N LEU A 434 -0.68 21.91 3.59
CA LEU A 434 -0.88 22.04 2.16
C LEU A 434 -1.55 23.39 1.88
N GLY A 435 -0.79 24.30 1.29
CA GLY A 435 -1.24 25.59 0.77
C GLY A 435 -0.61 25.81 -0.59
N ARG A 436 0.01 26.97 -0.82
CA ARG A 436 0.81 27.22 -2.02
C ARG A 436 2.09 26.36 -2.08
N TYR A 437 2.52 25.84 -0.94
CA TYR A 437 3.58 24.86 -0.77
C TYR A 437 3.09 23.73 0.13
N ALA A 438 3.79 22.60 0.13
CA ALA A 438 3.53 21.50 1.03
C ALA A 438 4.68 21.36 2.04
N ALA A 439 4.33 21.06 3.28
CA ALA A 439 5.31 20.80 4.32
C ALA A 439 4.82 19.73 5.30
N ASP A 440 5.74 18.88 5.73
CA ASP A 440 5.53 17.89 6.77
C ASP A 440 6.37 18.27 7.99
N LEU A 441 5.77 18.20 9.18
CA LEU A 441 6.44 18.43 10.45
C LEU A 441 6.14 17.24 11.36
N ASN A 442 7.19 16.61 11.88
CA ASN A 442 7.08 15.49 12.80
C ASN A 442 7.91 15.74 14.05
N ALA A 443 7.37 15.31 15.18
CA ALA A 443 8.06 15.24 16.45
C ALA A 443 7.85 13.85 17.03
N ASN A 444 8.89 13.25 17.59
CA ASN A 444 8.72 12.02 18.36
C ASN A 444 9.58 12.01 19.62
N ALA A 445 9.13 11.19 20.57
CA ALA A 445 9.85 10.87 21.78
C ALA A 445 9.84 9.35 21.96
N GLN A 446 11.00 8.81 22.30
CA GLN A 446 11.22 7.42 22.66
C GLN A 446 11.81 7.37 24.06
N VAL A 447 11.25 6.53 24.93
CA VAL A 447 11.75 6.33 26.29
C VAL A 447 11.80 4.84 26.57
N GLY A 448 12.94 4.35 27.06
CA GLY A 448 13.18 2.94 27.28
C GLY A 448 14.45 2.67 28.07
N ASN A 449 14.65 1.40 28.44
CA ASN A 449 15.75 0.99 29.31
C ASN A 449 17.12 1.12 28.62
N SER A 450 17.22 0.68 27.36
CA SER A 450 18.45 0.74 26.54
C SER A 450 18.53 1.96 25.63
N PHE A 451 17.41 2.63 25.34
CA PHE A 451 17.37 3.77 24.43
C PHE A 451 16.37 4.82 24.90
N SER A 452 16.76 6.09 24.81
CA SER A 452 15.86 7.23 24.95
C SER A 452 16.24 8.30 23.93
N GLY A 453 15.28 8.98 23.33
CA GLY A 453 15.59 10.00 22.34
C GLY A 453 14.39 10.84 21.94
N VAL A 454 14.68 12.03 21.44
CA VAL A 454 13.72 12.97 20.87
C VAL A 454 14.20 13.31 19.46
N MET A 455 13.27 13.30 18.50
CA MET A 455 13.54 13.76 17.14
C MET A 455 12.50 14.77 16.72
N LEU A 456 12.98 15.85 16.12
CA LEU A 456 12.18 16.82 15.39
C LEU A 456 12.65 16.79 13.94
N ASP A 457 11.73 16.59 13.00
CA ASP A 457 12.04 16.69 11.58
C ASP A 457 10.98 17.46 10.82
N GLY A 458 11.42 18.15 9.78
CA GLY A 458 10.53 18.84 8.87
C GLY A 458 10.98 18.71 7.43
N ARG A 459 10.04 18.58 6.51
CA ARG A 459 10.28 18.51 5.07
C ARG A 459 9.44 19.56 4.35
N PHE A 460 10.08 20.39 3.55
CA PHE A 460 9.43 21.39 2.70
C PHE A 460 9.55 20.96 1.24
N TYR A 461 8.43 20.77 0.56
CA TYR A 461 8.42 20.31 -0.83
C TYR A 461 8.48 21.49 -1.80
N LEU A 462 9.50 21.50 -2.65
CA LEU A 462 9.74 22.53 -3.65
C LEU A 462 9.01 22.23 -4.96
N GLN A 463 8.58 23.29 -5.66
CA GLN A 463 7.93 23.23 -6.97
C GLN A 463 8.95 23.23 -8.12
N THR A 464 9.91 22.33 -8.07
CA THR A 464 10.96 22.19 -9.07
C THR A 464 10.59 21.16 -10.15
N LYS A 465 11.23 21.24 -11.32
CA LYS A 465 11.05 20.29 -12.45
C LYS A 465 11.34 18.83 -12.07
N VAL A 466 12.31 18.63 -11.17
CA VAL A 466 12.50 17.35 -10.48
C VAL A 466 11.87 17.51 -9.10
N PRO A 467 10.97 16.61 -8.64
CA PRO A 467 10.45 16.67 -7.27
C PRO A 467 11.62 16.80 -6.27
N THR A 468 11.57 17.80 -5.40
CA THR A 468 12.66 18.04 -4.44
C THR A 468 12.07 18.45 -3.11
N TYR A 469 12.67 17.98 -2.02
CA TYR A 469 12.34 18.50 -0.69
C TYR A 469 13.60 19.06 -0.03
N LEU A 470 13.42 20.11 0.77
CA LEU A 470 14.39 20.58 1.75
C LEU A 470 13.96 20.06 3.13
N GLY A 471 14.83 19.28 3.75
CA GLY A 471 14.60 18.66 5.04
C GLY A 471 15.50 19.25 6.11
N TRP A 472 15.01 19.28 7.34
CA TRP A 472 15.82 19.49 8.52
C TRP A 472 15.48 18.42 9.56
N GLN A 473 16.45 18.05 10.37
CA GLN A 473 16.31 17.03 11.40
C GLN A 473 17.19 17.38 12.59
N GLY A 474 16.57 17.54 13.76
CA GLY A 474 17.24 17.66 15.05
C GLY A 474 17.01 16.38 15.86
N VAL A 475 18.08 15.76 16.34
CA VAL A 475 18.00 14.53 17.15
C VAL A 475 18.82 14.71 18.41
N PHE A 476 18.19 14.37 19.54
CA PHE A 476 18.87 14.03 20.77
C PHE A 476 18.60 12.55 21.05
N SER A 477 19.63 11.76 21.26
CA SER A 477 19.49 10.35 21.61
C SER A 477 20.51 9.92 22.63
N GLU A 478 20.14 8.92 23.41
CA GLU A 478 20.96 8.30 24.42
C GLU A 478 20.76 6.79 24.37
N LYS A 479 21.87 6.07 24.21
CA LYS A 479 21.90 4.62 24.21
C LYS A 479 22.71 4.11 25.40
N ARG A 480 22.17 3.13 26.10
CA ARG A 480 22.76 2.52 27.29
C ARG A 480 22.96 1.04 27.05
N TYR A 481 24.17 0.57 27.32
CA TYR A 481 24.52 -0.84 27.29
C TYR A 481 24.88 -1.28 28.70
N SER A 482 24.22 -2.33 29.19
CA SER A 482 24.52 -2.94 30.49
C SER A 482 24.77 -4.44 30.33
N GLU A 483 25.55 -5.02 31.22
CA GLU A 483 25.71 -6.46 31.35
C GLU A 483 24.60 -6.99 32.26
N SER A 484 23.45 -7.35 31.69
CA SER A 484 22.45 -8.14 32.41
C SER A 484 22.24 -9.45 31.70
N GLN A 485 22.47 -10.56 32.41
CA GLN A 485 22.25 -11.93 31.93
C GLN A 485 20.91 -12.50 32.39
N SER A 486 20.07 -11.70 33.06
CA SER A 486 18.83 -12.17 33.66
C SER A 486 17.66 -12.09 32.69
N LEU A 487 17.06 -13.24 32.42
CA LEU A 487 15.76 -13.35 31.81
C LEU A 487 14.72 -13.15 32.91
N PHE A 488 13.85 -12.15 32.75
CA PHE A 488 12.69 -11.88 33.62
C PHE A 488 12.95 -11.24 35.00
N TYR A 489 14.19 -10.89 35.39
CA TYR A 489 14.46 -10.05 36.57
C TYR A 489 15.27 -8.78 36.21
N GLU A 490 14.78 -7.62 36.64
CA GLU A 490 15.52 -6.34 36.61
C GLU A 490 16.46 -6.27 37.83
N ASP A 491 17.64 -6.87 37.73
CA ASP A 491 18.76 -6.30 38.47
C ASP A 491 19.14 -5.01 37.75
N VAL A 492 18.98 -3.87 38.41
CA VAL A 492 19.40 -2.55 37.90
C VAL A 492 20.93 -2.52 37.89
N VAL A 493 21.54 -3.20 36.92
CA VAL A 493 22.97 -3.14 36.68
C VAL A 493 23.26 -1.80 36.01
N PRO A 494 24.18 -0.97 36.55
CA PRO A 494 24.54 0.30 35.93
C PRO A 494 25.01 0.10 34.48
N ALA A 495 24.69 1.04 33.60
CA ALA A 495 25.19 1.01 32.23
C ALA A 495 26.72 1.13 32.21
N ILE A 496 27.39 0.16 31.59
CA ILE A 496 28.86 0.13 31.43
C ILE A 496 29.29 1.09 30.32
N ILE A 497 28.42 1.28 29.31
CA ILE A 497 28.62 2.20 28.21
C ILE A 497 27.35 3.04 28.02
N ARG A 498 27.53 4.35 27.93
CA ARG A 498 26.49 5.33 27.58
C ARG A 498 26.97 6.16 26.40
N GLN A 499 26.20 6.14 25.30
CA GLN A 499 26.45 6.94 24.11
C GLN A 499 25.35 7.99 23.98
N GLN A 500 25.71 9.26 23.85
CA GLN A 500 24.79 10.37 23.66
C GLN A 500 25.09 11.07 22.34
N GLU A 501 24.06 11.36 21.56
CA GLU A 501 24.17 12.11 20.31
C GLU A 501 23.23 13.33 20.35
N LEU A 502 23.76 14.50 20.01
CA LEU A 502 22.97 15.70 19.76
C LEU A 502 23.42 16.31 18.43
N TYR A 503 22.55 16.30 17.42
CA TYR A 503 22.92 16.84 16.12
C TYR A 503 21.75 17.52 15.41
N MET A 504 22.11 18.38 14.47
CA MET A 504 21.22 18.98 13.48
C MET A 504 21.70 18.59 12.09
N LYS A 505 20.79 18.14 11.22
CA LYS A 505 21.06 17.71 9.85
C LYS A 505 20.13 18.42 8.89
N LEU A 506 20.70 19.14 7.93
CA LEU A 506 19.99 19.69 6.77
C LEU A 506 20.10 18.70 5.62
N LYS A 507 19.01 18.47 4.89
CA LYS A 507 18.92 17.48 3.82
C LYS A 507 18.26 18.08 2.59
N MET A 508 18.68 17.62 1.43
CA MET A 508 18.02 17.90 0.17
C MET A 508 17.80 16.56 -0.54
N GLY A 509 16.53 16.20 -0.75
CA GLY A 509 16.15 14.90 -1.30
C GLY A 509 15.54 15.01 -2.69
N PHE A 510 15.81 14.01 -3.53
CA PHE A 510 15.34 13.87 -4.90
C PHE A 510 14.87 12.44 -5.20
N PRO A 511 13.87 12.23 -6.07
CA PRO A 511 13.55 10.89 -6.57
C PRO A 511 14.67 10.40 -7.50
N PHE A 512 14.99 9.12 -7.42
CA PHE A 512 15.98 8.46 -8.27
C PHE A 512 15.38 7.16 -8.81
N LEU A 513 15.44 6.94 -10.13
CA LEU A 513 14.94 5.73 -10.80
C LEU A 513 13.51 5.28 -10.40
N GLY A 514 12.58 6.22 -10.16
CA GLY A 514 11.16 5.96 -9.90
C GLY A 514 10.81 5.39 -8.51
N GLN A 515 11.61 4.45 -8.00
CA GLN A 515 11.37 3.74 -6.73
C GLN A 515 12.45 3.99 -5.66
N ALA A 516 13.46 4.80 -5.96
CA ALA A 516 14.51 5.17 -5.02
C ALA A 516 14.48 6.67 -4.71
N LYS A 517 15.20 7.06 -3.67
CA LYS A 517 15.48 8.46 -3.31
C LYS A 517 16.97 8.66 -3.13
N ALA A 518 17.46 9.79 -3.62
CA ALA A 518 18.80 10.28 -3.32
C ALA A 518 18.70 11.44 -2.34
N GLU A 519 19.55 11.47 -1.32
CA GLU A 519 19.59 12.54 -0.30
C GLU A 519 21.03 13.07 -0.18
N ILE A 520 21.16 14.40 -0.23
CA ILE A 520 22.39 15.11 0.13
C ILE A 520 22.17 15.71 1.51
N GLY A 521 23.08 15.46 2.44
CA GLY A 521 22.96 15.89 3.84
C GLY A 521 24.19 16.63 4.32
N LEU A 522 23.96 17.64 5.16
CA LEU A 522 24.99 18.31 5.97
C LEU A 522 24.56 18.24 7.42
N ALA A 523 25.39 17.66 8.29
CA ALA A 523 25.12 17.53 9.71
C ALA A 523 26.21 18.18 10.55
N TYR A 524 25.82 18.80 11.65
CA TYR A 524 26.72 19.24 12.70
C TYR A 524 26.19 18.76 14.04
N GLY A 525 27.06 18.21 14.88
CA GLY A 525 26.63 17.61 16.12
C GLY A 525 27.75 17.23 17.06
N ARG A 526 27.34 16.84 18.26
CA ARG A 526 28.19 16.39 19.35
C ARG A 526 27.82 14.95 19.70
N LEU A 527 28.83 14.09 19.68
CA LEU A 527 28.75 12.72 20.20
C LEU A 527 29.50 12.69 21.53
N LYS A 528 28.91 12.11 22.57
CA LYS A 528 29.54 11.95 23.88
C LYS A 528 29.42 10.50 24.32
N ASP A 529 30.55 9.87 24.53
CA ASP A 529 30.65 8.51 25.05
C ASP A 529 31.12 8.56 26.50
N THR A 530 30.53 7.73 27.34
CA THR A 530 30.94 7.49 28.73
C THR A 530 31.03 6.00 28.94
N TYR A 531 32.19 5.50 29.35
CA TYR A 531 32.45 4.06 29.34
C TYR A 531 33.53 3.64 30.36
N LEU A 532 33.56 2.35 30.68
CA LEU A 532 34.63 1.72 31.45
C LEU A 532 35.67 1.09 30.50
N GLN A 533 36.95 1.18 30.85
CA GLN A 533 38.04 0.56 30.07
C GLN A 533 38.13 -0.96 30.25
N THR A 534 37.66 -1.47 31.40
CA THR A 534 37.67 -2.89 31.74
C THR A 534 36.42 -3.26 32.54
N ALA A 535 35.76 -4.35 32.17
CA ALA A 535 34.54 -4.87 32.81
C ALA A 535 34.79 -5.63 34.14
N SER A 536 36.05 -5.87 34.52
CA SER A 536 36.42 -6.68 35.69
C SER A 536 36.54 -5.90 37.01
N LEU A 537 36.11 -4.64 37.05
CA LEU A 537 36.17 -3.79 38.25
C LEU A 537 34.86 -3.85 39.04
N SER A 538 34.95 -3.96 40.37
CA SER A 538 33.79 -3.88 41.26
C SER A 538 33.16 -2.47 41.27
N PHE A 539 31.83 -2.37 41.16
CA PHE A 539 31.09 -1.08 41.02
C PHE A 539 31.43 0.04 42.03
N PRO A 540 31.80 -0.21 43.31
CA PRO A 540 32.23 0.84 44.23
C PRO A 540 33.52 1.57 43.82
N GLN A 541 34.30 1.00 42.90
CA GLN A 541 35.57 1.53 42.39
C GLN A 541 35.51 1.95 40.91
N ALA A 542 34.32 1.92 40.30
CA ALA A 542 34.15 2.21 38.88
C ALA A 542 34.28 3.73 38.60
N SER A 543 35.29 4.10 37.81
CA SER A 543 35.49 5.46 37.30
C SER A 543 35.33 5.45 35.79
N PHE A 544 34.49 6.34 35.25
CA PHE A 544 34.18 6.37 33.82
C PHE A 544 35.08 7.32 33.06
N ASP A 545 35.52 6.88 31.88
CA ASP A 545 36.20 7.70 30.90
C ASP A 545 35.16 8.48 30.07
N HIS A 546 35.53 9.66 29.60
CA HIS A 546 34.66 10.51 28.77
C HIS A 546 35.34 10.88 27.45
N SER A 547 34.67 10.57 26.34
CA SER A 547 35.10 10.98 25.00
C SER A 547 34.01 11.84 24.36
N GLN A 548 34.39 12.98 23.79
CA GLN A 548 33.48 13.88 23.10
C GLN A 548 34.01 14.19 21.69
N TYR A 549 33.11 14.11 20.71
CA TYR A 549 33.39 14.37 19.31
C TYR A 549 32.47 15.48 18.80
N ASN A 550 33.04 16.62 18.41
CA ASN A 550 32.29 17.67 17.72
C ASN A 550 32.58 17.54 16.23
N LEU A 551 31.59 17.10 15.46
CA LEU A 551 31.75 16.68 14.06
C LEU A 551 30.91 17.54 13.12
N PHE A 552 31.47 17.77 11.94
CA PHE A 552 30.76 18.22 10.74
C PHE A 552 30.78 17.08 9.72
N VAL A 553 29.64 16.75 9.14
CA VAL A 553 29.47 15.60 8.24
C VAL A 553 28.74 16.04 6.98
N GLY A 554 29.35 15.80 5.83
CA GLY A 554 28.67 15.82 4.53
C GLY A 554 28.36 14.40 4.08
N SER A 555 27.13 14.14 3.64
CA SER A 555 26.68 12.80 3.23
C SER A 555 25.93 12.83 1.91
N LEU A 556 26.12 11.81 1.09
CA LEU A 556 25.29 11.47 -0.06
C LEU A 556 24.76 10.06 0.15
N SER A 557 23.45 9.87 0.10
CA SER A 557 22.83 8.55 0.23
C SER A 557 21.83 8.26 -0.88
N LEU A 558 21.75 6.99 -1.28
CA LEU A 558 20.76 6.44 -2.18
C LEU A 558 20.02 5.31 -1.46
N GLU A 559 18.69 5.37 -1.44
CA GLU A 559 17.86 4.39 -0.76
C GLU A 559 16.68 3.96 -1.66
N GLN A 560 16.48 2.64 -1.77
CA GLN A 560 15.31 2.00 -2.34
C GLN A 560 14.78 1.00 -1.31
N ASN A 561 13.47 0.97 -1.09
CA ASN A 561 12.86 0.01 -0.18
C ASN A 561 11.46 -0.41 -0.69
N THR A 562 11.30 -1.71 -0.92
CA THR A 562 10.01 -2.36 -1.26
C THR A 562 9.69 -3.51 -0.30
N LEU A 563 10.35 -3.56 0.87
CA LEU A 563 10.12 -4.60 1.86
C LEU A 563 8.68 -4.55 2.40
N ASP A 564 8.09 -5.72 2.59
CA ASP A 564 6.68 -5.85 3.00
C ASP A 564 6.43 -5.61 4.50
N ALA A 565 7.48 -5.46 5.31
CA ALA A 565 7.38 -5.12 6.72
C ALA A 565 8.62 -4.36 7.24
N LYS A 566 8.41 -3.47 8.23
CA LYS A 566 9.48 -2.75 8.94
C LYS A 566 10.44 -3.68 9.68
N LEU A 567 9.89 -4.77 10.23
CA LEU A 567 10.63 -5.81 10.95
C LEU A 567 10.16 -7.18 10.48
N HIS A 568 11.10 -8.12 10.39
CA HIS A 568 10.89 -9.47 9.86
C HIS A 568 10.18 -9.50 8.48
N PRO A 569 10.70 -8.79 7.46
CA PRO A 569 10.18 -8.89 6.10
C PRO A 569 10.32 -10.31 5.54
N ILE A 570 9.39 -10.68 4.66
CA ILE A 570 9.38 -11.97 3.96
C ILE A 570 9.38 -11.80 2.43
N LYS A 571 9.15 -10.58 1.93
CA LYS A 571 9.14 -10.23 0.50
C LYS A 571 9.73 -8.83 0.28
N GLY A 572 10.19 -8.58 -0.94
CA GLY A 572 10.67 -7.27 -1.37
C GLY A 572 12.18 -7.11 -1.28
N LYS A 573 12.65 -5.90 -1.55
CA LYS A 573 14.08 -5.57 -1.65
C LYS A 573 14.37 -4.22 -1.00
N GLN A 574 15.52 -4.13 -0.33
CA GLN A 574 16.10 -2.89 0.15
C GLN A 574 17.52 -2.75 -0.36
N ILE A 575 17.83 -1.58 -0.93
CA ILE A 575 19.19 -1.18 -1.30
C ILE A 575 19.45 0.15 -0.61
N PHE A 576 20.51 0.22 0.17
CA PHE A 576 20.99 1.44 0.80
C PHE A 576 22.46 1.61 0.49
N MET A 577 22.82 2.78 -0.05
CA MET A 577 24.20 3.17 -0.26
C MET A 577 24.40 4.55 0.33
N SER A 578 25.50 4.76 1.05
CA SER A 578 25.89 6.06 1.58
C SER A 578 27.38 6.28 1.43
N ALA A 579 27.74 7.50 1.10
CA ALA A 579 29.10 8.01 1.16
C ALA A 579 29.09 9.26 2.04
N LEU A 580 29.97 9.31 3.04
CA LEU A 580 30.09 10.46 3.92
C LEU A 580 31.54 10.89 4.09
N TYR A 581 31.71 12.19 4.29
CA TYR A 581 32.93 12.83 4.75
C TYR A 581 32.66 13.45 6.11
N ALA A 582 33.42 13.06 7.11
CA ALA A 582 33.31 13.61 8.46
C ALA A 582 34.62 14.27 8.86
N THR A 583 34.53 15.42 9.52
CA THR A 583 35.68 16.13 10.08
C THR A 583 35.31 16.78 11.41
N GLY A 584 36.25 16.83 12.36
CA GLY A 584 35.98 17.44 13.65
C GLY A 584 37.08 17.22 14.67
N LYS A 585 36.75 17.50 15.94
CA LYS A 585 37.68 17.43 17.06
C LYS A 585 37.24 16.42 18.11
N GLU A 586 38.17 15.60 18.56
CA GLU A 586 38.07 14.71 19.71
C GLU A 586 38.58 15.41 20.97
N TYR A 587 37.82 15.28 22.05
CA TYR A 587 38.20 15.65 23.41
C TYR A 587 38.06 14.41 24.27
N TYR A 588 39.12 14.03 24.98
CA TYR A 588 39.15 12.84 25.81
C TYR A 588 39.61 13.20 27.22
N GLU A 589 38.80 12.85 28.21
CA GLU A 589 39.08 13.03 29.62
C GLU A 589 39.22 11.66 30.29
N PRO A 590 40.44 11.27 30.72
CA PRO A 590 40.68 10.02 31.41
C PRO A 590 40.09 10.05 32.82
N SER A 591 39.75 8.87 33.32
CA SER A 591 39.20 8.67 34.65
C SER A 591 40.31 8.40 35.68
N ALA A 592 39.98 8.30 36.97
CA ALA A 592 40.97 8.03 38.01
C ALA A 592 41.74 6.71 37.75
N THR A 593 41.05 5.70 37.23
CA THR A 593 41.58 4.37 36.89
C THR A 593 42.38 4.33 35.59
N SER A 594 42.21 5.32 34.71
CA SER A 594 42.92 5.43 33.43
C SER A 594 43.83 6.67 33.35
N SER A 595 44.19 7.24 34.50
CA SER A 595 44.97 8.48 34.64
C SER A 595 46.35 8.49 33.97
N ALA A 596 46.88 7.32 33.59
CA ALA A 596 48.11 7.22 32.80
C ALA A 596 47.90 7.42 31.28
N LEU A 597 46.64 7.50 30.80
CA LEU A 597 46.34 7.96 29.45
C LEU A 597 46.36 9.49 29.39
N GLU A 598 46.93 10.05 28.32
CA GLU A 598 46.96 11.50 28.12
C GLU A 598 45.56 12.05 27.83
N ARG A 599 45.21 13.17 28.51
CA ARG A 599 44.04 13.97 28.17
C ARG A 599 44.23 14.53 26.76
N VAL A 600 43.23 14.34 25.90
CA VAL A 600 43.24 14.92 24.55
C VAL A 600 42.35 16.16 24.53
N ASP A 601 42.93 17.30 24.19
CA ASP A 601 42.22 18.57 24.09
C ASP A 601 42.16 19.06 22.63
N GLY A 602 41.29 18.43 21.84
CA GLY A 602 40.98 18.88 20.49
C GLY A 602 41.82 18.27 19.36
N LYS A 603 42.02 16.95 19.35
CA LYS A 603 42.66 16.23 18.24
C LYS A 603 41.76 16.21 17.01
N THR A 604 42.28 16.66 15.87
CA THR A 604 41.52 16.70 14.62
C THR A 604 41.43 15.32 13.99
N HIS A 605 40.22 14.92 13.64
CA HIS A 605 39.93 13.71 12.87
C HIS A 605 39.19 14.08 11.60
N SER A 606 39.57 13.45 10.49
CA SER A 606 38.86 13.56 9.22
C SER A 606 38.87 12.20 8.53
N TRP A 607 37.73 11.76 8.00
CA TRP A 607 37.66 10.49 7.30
C TRP A 607 36.56 10.46 6.25
N LEU A 608 36.76 9.57 5.27
CA LEU A 608 35.74 9.16 4.32
C LEU A 608 35.18 7.80 4.75
N GLN A 609 33.89 7.60 4.56
CA GLN A 609 33.23 6.32 4.80
C GLN A 609 32.21 6.05 3.71
N ILE A 610 32.24 4.82 3.19
CA ILE A 610 31.26 4.29 2.25
C ILE A 610 30.60 3.10 2.93
N LYS A 611 29.27 3.05 2.89
CA LYS A 611 28.46 1.94 3.40
C LYS A 611 27.46 1.52 2.34
N GLY A 612 27.46 0.25 1.98
CA GLY A 612 26.49 -0.37 1.09
C GLY A 612 25.78 -1.50 1.83
N ARG A 613 24.46 -1.56 1.72
CA ARG A 613 23.61 -2.63 2.26
C ARG A 613 22.61 -3.06 1.21
N TRP A 614 22.53 -4.36 0.99
CA TRP A 614 21.54 -5.01 0.12
C TRP A 614 20.81 -6.07 0.93
N ASN A 615 19.48 -6.00 0.94
CA ASN A 615 18.61 -6.97 1.58
C ASN A 615 17.52 -7.38 0.58
N GLN A 616 17.28 -8.67 0.40
CA GLN A 616 16.31 -9.16 -0.58
C GLN A 616 15.64 -10.45 -0.11
N TYR A 617 14.32 -10.53 -0.27
CA TYR A 617 13.54 -11.72 0.03
C TYR A 617 12.75 -12.17 -1.19
N GLN A 618 12.94 -13.42 -1.56
CA GLN A 618 12.32 -14.02 -2.73
C GLN A 618 11.41 -15.19 -2.33
N GLU A 619 10.24 -15.27 -2.96
CA GLU A 619 9.35 -16.41 -2.84
C GLU A 619 9.84 -17.53 -3.76
N ILE A 620 10.17 -18.69 -3.18
CA ILE A 620 10.61 -19.88 -3.92
C ILE A 620 9.42 -20.83 -4.13
N SER A 621 8.54 -20.92 -3.13
CA SER A 621 7.26 -21.64 -3.21
C SER A 621 6.21 -20.99 -2.30
N SER A 622 4.95 -21.44 -2.42
CA SER A 622 3.86 -20.96 -1.55
C SER A 622 4.11 -21.16 -0.05
N LEU A 623 5.02 -22.07 0.33
CA LEU A 623 5.38 -22.38 1.71
C LEU A 623 6.80 -21.92 2.11
N PHE A 624 7.65 -21.54 1.16
CA PHE A 624 9.06 -21.24 1.42
C PHE A 624 9.56 -19.96 0.73
N ASN A 625 10.19 -19.09 1.51
CA ASN A 625 10.89 -17.90 1.03
C ASN A 625 12.36 -17.96 1.45
N LEU A 626 13.22 -17.27 0.70
CA LEU A 626 14.65 -17.18 0.98
C LEU A 626 15.09 -15.71 0.99
N GLY A 627 15.73 -15.31 2.08
CA GLY A 627 16.30 -13.98 2.27
C GLY A 627 17.81 -13.96 2.14
N TYR A 628 18.34 -12.86 1.61
CA TYR A 628 19.76 -12.59 1.43
C TYR A 628 20.10 -11.22 1.99
N LEU A 629 21.22 -11.12 2.71
CA LEU A 629 21.76 -9.86 3.18
C LEU A 629 23.22 -9.74 2.77
N ALA A 630 23.63 -8.57 2.30
CA ALA A 630 25.02 -8.20 2.13
C ALA A 630 25.24 -6.79 2.67
N GLU A 631 26.33 -6.59 3.41
CA GLU A 631 26.74 -5.29 3.92
C GLU A 631 28.25 -5.11 3.75
N LEU A 632 28.64 -3.95 3.25
CA LEU A 632 30.03 -3.55 3.05
C LEU A 632 30.22 -2.18 3.68
N VAL A 633 31.24 -2.05 4.52
CA VAL A 633 31.67 -0.76 5.05
C VAL A 633 33.15 -0.59 4.78
N ILE A 634 33.53 0.55 4.21
CA ILE A 634 34.92 0.96 4.02
C ILE A 634 35.07 2.36 4.60
N SER A 635 35.92 2.49 5.62
CA SER A 635 36.23 3.78 6.24
C SER A 635 37.74 4.01 6.34
N SER A 636 38.17 5.23 6.02
CA SER A 636 39.53 5.72 6.26
C SER A 636 39.71 6.28 7.69
N LYS A 637 38.79 5.95 8.61
CA LYS A 637 38.80 6.47 9.98
C LYS A 637 40.02 5.96 10.74
N ASN A 638 40.75 6.89 11.35
CA ASN A 638 41.86 6.57 12.24
C ASN A 638 41.35 6.07 13.60
N LEU A 639 42.20 5.37 14.33
CA LEU A 639 41.92 4.96 15.70
C LEU A 639 41.83 6.19 16.62
N MET A 640 40.93 6.10 17.60
CA MET A 640 40.68 7.14 18.61
C MET A 640 41.74 7.09 19.71
N SER A 641 41.60 7.92 20.74
CA SER A 641 42.60 8.05 21.82
C SER A 641 42.88 6.75 22.59
N ASN A 642 41.96 5.78 22.56
CA ASN A 642 42.11 4.48 23.21
C ASN A 642 41.30 3.39 22.48
N TYR A 643 41.47 2.14 22.90
CA TYR A 643 40.77 0.97 22.35
C TYR A 643 39.25 1.11 22.40
N THR A 644 38.69 1.32 23.59
CA THR A 644 37.23 1.33 23.78
C THR A 644 36.57 2.46 22.99
N ALA A 645 37.16 3.66 22.99
CA ALA A 645 36.72 4.77 22.15
C ALA A 645 36.75 4.43 20.64
N SER A 646 37.80 3.73 20.19
CA SER A 646 37.94 3.30 18.79
C SER A 646 36.84 2.33 18.37
N VAL A 647 36.52 1.36 19.23
CA VAL A 647 35.46 0.37 18.97
C VAL A 647 34.06 1.00 19.07
N LEU A 648 33.83 1.91 20.01
CA LEU A 648 32.55 2.62 20.17
C LEU A 648 32.17 3.44 18.93
N GLN A 649 33.17 4.10 18.34
CA GLN A 649 33.02 4.91 17.13
C GLN A 649 33.09 4.10 15.83
N ALA A 650 33.46 2.82 15.89
CA ALA A 650 33.48 1.96 14.72
C ALA A 650 32.05 1.57 14.27
N PRO A 651 31.79 1.51 12.95
CA PRO A 651 30.58 0.94 12.40
C PRO A 651 30.31 -0.48 12.93
N ALA A 652 29.03 -0.80 13.17
CA ALA A 652 28.61 -2.05 13.80
C ALA A 652 27.65 -2.84 12.91
N PHE A 653 27.91 -4.14 12.75
CA PHE A 653 27.01 -5.05 12.05
C PHE A 653 25.97 -5.63 13.02
N THR A 654 24.75 -5.11 12.98
CA THR A 654 23.66 -5.44 13.92
C THR A 654 22.33 -5.76 13.19
N PRO A 655 22.26 -6.90 12.47
CA PRO A 655 21.13 -7.21 11.59
C PRO A 655 19.83 -7.61 12.33
N THR A 656 19.91 -8.08 13.58
CA THR A 656 18.75 -8.54 14.37
C THR A 656 18.37 -7.56 15.48
N PRO A 657 17.10 -7.53 15.94
CA PRO A 657 16.67 -6.70 17.06
C PRO A 657 17.56 -6.86 18.30
N HIS A 658 17.88 -8.10 18.66
CA HIS A 658 18.75 -8.39 19.81
C HIS A 658 20.17 -7.86 19.61
N SER A 659 20.76 -8.01 18.42
CA SER A 659 22.11 -7.49 18.15
C SER A 659 22.19 -5.95 18.26
N GLN A 660 21.07 -5.23 18.09
CA GLN A 660 21.07 -3.78 18.21
C GLN A 660 21.12 -3.29 19.67
N ILE A 661 20.65 -4.07 20.64
CA ILE A 661 20.62 -3.69 22.06
C ILE A 661 21.85 -4.16 22.82
N VAL A 662 22.58 -5.16 22.31
CA VAL A 662 23.80 -5.68 22.92
C VAL A 662 25.02 -4.96 22.35
N PHE A 663 25.95 -4.55 23.22
CA PHE A 663 27.25 -4.08 22.78
C PHE A 663 28.17 -5.28 22.54
N ASN A 664 28.46 -5.58 21.27
CA ASN A 664 29.40 -6.63 20.91
C ASN A 664 30.58 -6.05 20.13
N GLU A 665 31.75 -6.06 20.75
CA GLU A 665 33.00 -5.52 20.19
C GLU A 665 33.46 -6.28 18.95
N ALA A 666 33.20 -7.59 18.88
CA ALA A 666 33.67 -8.46 17.80
C ALA A 666 32.96 -8.21 16.45
N PHE A 667 31.79 -7.56 16.46
CA PHE A 667 31.01 -7.22 15.25
C PHE A 667 31.16 -5.74 14.85
N ARG A 668 32.29 -5.13 15.22
CA ARG A 668 32.59 -3.72 14.95
C ARG A 668 33.96 -3.58 14.31
N ALA A 669 34.01 -2.85 13.20
CA ALA A 669 35.25 -2.52 12.51
C ALA A 669 35.07 -1.30 11.62
N ASN A 670 36.16 -0.56 11.39
CA ASN A 670 36.15 0.56 10.43
C ASN A 670 36.00 0.08 8.98
N GLN A 671 36.36 -1.17 8.70
CA GLN A 671 36.23 -1.79 7.38
C GLN A 671 35.81 -3.26 7.54
N TYR A 672 34.70 -3.66 6.92
CA TYR A 672 34.23 -5.04 6.96
C TYR A 672 33.32 -5.41 5.78
N VAL A 673 33.20 -6.72 5.57
CA VAL A 673 32.18 -7.35 4.73
C VAL A 673 31.34 -8.27 5.61
N ALA A 674 30.02 -8.21 5.46
CA ALA A 674 29.09 -9.11 6.11
C ALA A 674 28.10 -9.69 5.10
N LEU A 675 27.75 -10.96 5.30
CA LEU A 675 26.80 -11.69 4.46
C LEU A 675 25.79 -12.42 5.34
N GLY A 676 24.57 -12.58 4.83
CA GLY A 676 23.48 -13.24 5.54
C GLY A 676 22.59 -14.08 4.65
N LEU A 677 22.07 -15.16 5.22
CA LEU A 677 21.08 -16.04 4.61
C LEU A 677 19.94 -16.27 5.59
N SER A 678 18.71 -16.16 5.10
CA SER A 678 17.50 -16.25 5.91
C SER A 678 16.47 -17.19 5.27
N PRO A 679 16.53 -18.51 5.49
CA PRO A 679 15.44 -19.42 5.10
C PRO A 679 14.17 -19.16 5.92
N ILE A 680 13.01 -19.08 5.26
CA ILE A 680 11.73 -18.73 5.88
C ILE A 680 10.65 -19.73 5.47
N LEU A 681 10.05 -20.40 6.46
CA LEU A 681 8.94 -21.33 6.31
C LEU A 681 7.63 -20.62 6.70
N LYS A 682 6.69 -20.54 5.75
CA LYS A 682 5.38 -19.90 5.93
C LYS A 682 4.34 -20.96 6.34
N PHE A 683 3.76 -20.82 7.52
CA PHE A 683 2.62 -21.64 7.96
C PHE A 683 1.28 -20.99 7.58
N SER A 684 1.23 -19.66 7.56
CA SER A 684 0.10 -18.86 7.09
C SER A 684 0.57 -17.48 6.61
N LYS A 685 -0.36 -16.59 6.23
CA LYS A 685 -0.05 -15.19 5.90
C LYS A 685 0.47 -14.38 7.10
N LEU A 686 0.17 -14.81 8.33
CA LEU A 686 0.51 -14.12 9.58
C LEU A 686 1.65 -14.82 10.32
N LEU A 687 1.72 -16.16 10.28
CA LEU A 687 2.69 -16.95 11.04
C LEU A 687 3.76 -17.56 10.14
N HIS A 688 5.02 -17.30 10.46
CA HIS A 688 6.17 -17.89 9.78
C HIS A 688 7.32 -18.18 10.74
N PHE A 689 8.11 -19.19 10.42
CA PHE A 689 9.38 -19.47 11.07
C PHE A 689 10.52 -18.99 10.17
N ARG A 690 11.56 -18.39 10.75
CA ARG A 690 12.74 -17.92 10.03
C ARG A 690 14.01 -18.31 10.78
N LEU A 691 15.04 -18.65 10.03
CA LEU A 691 16.38 -18.90 10.55
C LEU A 691 17.34 -17.90 9.92
N ASP A 692 17.76 -16.90 10.67
CA ASP A 692 18.70 -15.89 10.21
C ASP A 692 20.13 -16.30 10.55
N MET A 693 21.01 -16.40 9.55
CA MET A 693 22.41 -16.76 9.71
C MET A 693 23.28 -15.69 9.07
N TYR A 694 24.25 -15.18 9.82
CA TYR A 694 25.13 -14.10 9.35
C TYR A 694 26.59 -14.39 9.61
N GLY A 695 27.43 -14.01 8.65
CA GLY A 695 28.89 -13.97 8.77
C GLY A 695 29.40 -12.53 8.69
N PHE A 696 30.42 -12.21 9.47
CA PHE A 696 31.06 -10.91 9.58
C PHE A 696 32.58 -11.08 9.47
N ALA A 697 33.18 -10.41 8.50
CA ALA A 697 34.62 -10.45 8.24
C ALA A 697 35.19 -9.02 8.27
N PRO A 698 35.86 -8.60 9.36
CA PRO A 698 36.58 -7.33 9.37
C PRO A 698 37.78 -7.42 8.42
N LEU A 699 37.97 -6.41 7.57
CA LEU A 699 39.16 -6.33 6.73
C LEU A 699 40.40 -6.13 7.60
N TYR A 700 40.29 -5.26 8.60
CA TYR A 700 41.28 -5.04 9.65
C TYR A 700 40.57 -5.01 11.00
N GLU A 701 40.88 -5.96 11.87
CA GLU A 701 40.34 -6.02 13.24
C GLU A 701 40.98 -4.93 14.11
N ILE A 702 40.19 -4.30 14.98
CA ILE A 702 40.71 -3.40 16.01
C ILE A 702 41.07 -4.28 17.21
N GLN A 703 42.37 -4.38 17.51
CA GLN A 703 42.89 -5.21 18.59
C GLN A 703 43.30 -4.37 19.79
N LYS A 704 43.11 -4.93 21.00
CA LYS A 704 43.46 -4.32 22.27
C LYS A 704 44.84 -4.80 22.71
N GLU A 705 45.79 -3.88 22.77
CA GLU A 705 47.06 -4.12 23.45
C GLU A 705 46.97 -3.57 24.87
N THR A 706 47.36 -4.38 25.86
CA THR A 706 47.29 -4.02 27.27
C THR A 706 48.72 -3.91 27.80
N PRO A 707 49.18 -2.72 28.23
CA PRO A 707 50.51 -2.57 28.81
C PRO A 707 50.69 -3.43 30.06
N VAL A 708 51.87 -4.05 30.20
CA VAL A 708 52.21 -4.93 31.33
C VAL A 708 52.12 -4.18 32.67
N ASP A 709 52.41 -2.88 32.67
CA ASP A 709 52.47 -2.04 33.88
C ASP A 709 51.10 -1.51 34.33
N ASN A 710 50.08 -1.51 33.46
CA ASN A 710 48.73 -1.08 33.82
C ASN A 710 47.65 -1.83 33.00
N PRO A 711 47.10 -2.93 33.54
CA PRO A 711 46.09 -3.73 32.85
C PRO A 711 44.72 -3.04 32.68
N ALA A 712 44.54 -1.84 33.25
CA ALA A 712 43.32 -1.06 33.11
C ALA A 712 43.29 -0.21 31.82
N ILE A 713 44.36 -0.23 31.00
CA ILE A 713 44.50 0.59 29.80
C ILE A 713 44.52 -0.27 28.54
N GLY A 714 43.73 0.11 27.53
CA GLY A 714 43.76 -0.52 26.21
C GLY A 714 44.23 0.43 25.11
N ILE A 715 45.36 0.10 24.47
CA ILE A 715 45.85 0.79 23.28
C ILE A 715 45.29 0.08 22.04
N ALA A 716 44.77 0.86 21.09
CA ALA A 716 44.19 0.34 19.86
C ALA A 716 45.26 0.16 18.78
N HIS A 717 45.28 -0.98 18.09
CA HIS A 717 46.03 -1.16 16.86
C HIS A 717 45.24 -1.99 15.84
N TYR A 718 45.61 -1.89 14.56
CA TYR A 718 45.02 -2.72 13.52
C TYR A 718 45.72 -4.07 13.44
N GLY A 719 44.92 -5.15 13.41
CA GLY A 719 45.38 -6.50 13.15
C GLY A 719 45.74 -6.73 11.67
N GLN A 720 46.01 -7.99 11.34
CA GLN A 720 46.33 -8.39 9.96
C GLN A 720 45.09 -8.45 9.06
N PHE A 721 45.30 -8.26 7.76
CA PHE A 721 44.23 -8.27 6.76
C PHE A 721 43.46 -9.61 6.77
N MET A 722 42.13 -9.55 6.93
CA MET A 722 41.20 -10.68 6.79
C MET A 722 41.55 -11.92 7.64
N ARG A 723 42.09 -11.72 8.86
CA ARG A 723 42.49 -12.85 9.73
C ARG A 723 41.42 -13.30 10.73
N SER A 724 40.39 -12.48 10.98
CA SER A 724 39.28 -12.81 11.88
C SER A 724 37.96 -12.94 11.12
N PHE A 725 37.10 -13.84 11.61
CA PHE A 725 35.77 -14.09 11.09
C PHE A 725 34.84 -14.39 12.27
N GLN A 726 33.69 -13.72 12.30
CA GLN A 726 32.66 -13.88 13.32
C GLN A 726 31.35 -14.29 12.66
N TYR A 727 30.50 -14.98 13.40
CA TYR A 727 29.19 -15.40 12.91
C TYR A 727 28.14 -15.31 14.01
N MET A 728 26.90 -15.09 13.60
CA MET A 728 25.74 -15.09 14.50
C MET A 728 24.56 -15.79 13.83
N GLY A 729 23.69 -16.39 14.64
CA GLY A 729 22.47 -17.05 14.18
C GLY A 729 21.29 -16.71 15.07
N GLU A 730 20.10 -16.55 14.49
CA GLU A 730 18.86 -16.30 15.19
C GLU A 730 17.71 -17.11 14.57
N ALA A 731 17.13 -18.02 15.33
CA ALA A 731 15.90 -18.71 14.96
C ALA A 731 14.72 -17.95 15.56
N SER A 732 13.73 -17.58 14.74
CA SER A 732 12.56 -16.82 15.19
C SER A 732 11.25 -17.42 14.67
N LEU A 733 10.29 -17.58 15.57
CA LEU A 733 8.88 -17.81 15.22
C LEU A 733 8.15 -16.47 15.28
N VAL A 734 7.65 -15.99 14.15
CA VAL A 734 7.11 -14.64 13.99
C VAL A 734 5.62 -14.71 13.65
N PHE A 735 4.81 -14.06 14.49
CA PHE A 735 3.41 -13.77 14.25
C PHE A 735 3.24 -12.29 13.89
N ARG A 736 2.89 -12.03 12.64
CA ARG A 736 2.82 -10.70 12.04
C ARG A 736 1.38 -10.29 11.81
N LEU A 737 0.96 -9.21 12.46
CA LEU A 737 -0.27 -8.47 12.20
C LEU A 737 0.03 -7.24 11.34
N PRO A 738 -0.97 -6.62 10.69
CA PRO A 738 -0.77 -5.41 9.87
C PRO A 738 -0.15 -4.23 10.63
N PHE A 739 -0.33 -4.18 11.95
CA PHE A 739 0.08 -3.09 12.82
C PHE A 739 1.08 -3.51 13.90
N LEU A 740 1.34 -4.81 14.10
CA LEU A 740 2.16 -5.32 15.21
C LEU A 740 2.97 -6.54 14.79
N SER A 741 4.19 -6.68 15.32
CA SER A 741 5.00 -7.89 15.19
C SER A 741 5.22 -8.54 16.55
N ILE A 742 5.01 -9.85 16.62
CA ILE A 742 5.33 -10.67 17.79
C ILE A 742 6.33 -11.72 17.34
N SER A 743 7.48 -11.81 17.99
CA SER A 743 8.49 -12.82 17.69
C SER A 743 9.02 -13.49 18.94
N LEU A 744 9.06 -14.82 18.90
CA LEU A 744 9.81 -15.65 19.84
C LEU A 744 11.13 -15.99 19.17
N TYR A 745 12.25 -15.55 19.75
CA TYR A 745 13.57 -15.72 19.15
C TYR A 745 14.51 -16.50 20.06
N ALA A 746 15.46 -17.20 19.44
CA ALA A 746 16.62 -17.79 20.09
C ALA A 746 17.85 -17.50 19.24
N ASN A 747 18.88 -16.91 19.82
CA ASN A 747 20.08 -16.51 19.10
C ASN A 747 21.38 -16.97 19.77
N GLY A 748 22.45 -16.97 18.99
CA GLY A 748 23.80 -17.27 19.44
C GLY A 748 24.83 -16.48 18.65
N TYR A 749 25.95 -16.19 19.31
CA TYR A 749 27.09 -15.46 18.76
C TYR A 749 28.37 -16.31 18.83
N SER A 750 29.28 -16.11 17.88
CA SER A 750 30.63 -16.70 17.93
C SER A 750 31.48 -16.14 19.08
N THR A 751 31.28 -14.86 19.41
CA THR A 751 31.97 -14.16 20.49
C THR A 751 30.98 -13.28 21.27
N PRO A 752 30.95 -13.33 22.61
CA PRO A 752 31.67 -14.26 23.48
C PRO A 752 31.17 -15.71 23.35
N LYS A 753 32.06 -16.69 23.58
CA LYS A 753 31.72 -18.13 23.46
C LYS A 753 30.61 -18.50 24.45
N SER A 754 29.73 -19.41 24.03
CA SER A 754 28.62 -19.94 24.85
C SER A 754 27.55 -18.93 25.25
N ASN A 755 27.39 -17.84 24.50
CA ASN A 755 26.34 -16.84 24.72
C ASN A 755 25.09 -17.15 23.88
N PHE A 756 24.19 -17.96 24.44
CA PHE A 756 22.89 -18.30 23.85
C PHE A 756 21.76 -17.56 24.57
N ASN A 757 20.95 -16.82 23.82
CA ASN A 757 19.86 -16.03 24.38
C ASN A 757 18.54 -16.49 23.79
N PHE A 758 17.47 -16.50 24.58
CA PHE A 758 16.11 -16.68 24.09
C PHE A 758 15.24 -15.53 24.57
N GLY A 759 14.20 -15.18 23.83
CA GLY A 759 13.33 -14.11 24.26
C GLY A 759 12.06 -13.97 23.45
N LEU A 760 11.18 -13.14 23.98
CA LEU A 760 9.96 -12.68 23.33
C LEU A 760 10.14 -11.20 22.99
N ASN A 761 9.65 -10.80 21.82
CA ASN A 761 9.60 -9.42 21.37
C ASN A 761 8.20 -9.11 20.83
N ILE A 762 7.59 -8.04 21.34
CA ILE A 762 6.26 -7.58 20.96
C ILE A 762 6.38 -6.10 20.58
N GLY A 763 6.17 -5.77 19.30
CA GLY A 763 6.28 -4.42 18.78
C GLY A 763 7.42 -4.25 17.79
N TYR A 764 7.88 -3.01 17.65
CA TYR A 764 8.91 -2.63 16.70
C TYR A 764 10.08 -1.99 17.43
N LEU A 765 11.23 -2.67 17.40
CA LEU A 765 12.49 -2.15 17.93
C LEU A 765 13.21 -1.34 16.84
N ILE A 766 12.89 -0.05 16.75
CA ILE A 766 13.48 0.90 15.80
C ILE A 766 13.93 2.14 16.57
N PHE A 767 15.18 2.56 16.41
CA PHE A 767 15.73 3.73 17.12
C PHE A 767 15.77 4.96 16.21
N ASN A 768 15.90 6.15 16.82
CA ASN A 768 16.16 7.37 16.05
C ASN A 768 17.47 7.23 15.25
N PRO A 769 17.56 7.83 14.05
CA PRO A 769 18.74 7.71 13.20
C PRO A 769 19.99 8.30 13.87
N LYS A 770 21.14 7.67 13.62
CA LYS A 770 22.44 8.16 14.08
C LYS A 770 22.98 9.26 13.18
N MET A 771 23.85 10.10 13.71
CA MET A 771 24.49 11.17 12.93
C MET A 771 25.34 10.65 11.75
N LEU A 772 26.02 9.51 11.96
CA LEU A 772 26.98 8.90 11.03
C LEU A 772 26.38 7.78 10.15
N ASP A 773 25.06 7.60 10.17
CA ASP A 773 24.34 6.64 9.34
C ASP A 773 23.43 7.31 8.29
#